data_AF-B4JT77-F1
#
_entry.id   AF-B4JT77-F1
#
_cell.length_a   1.000
_cell.length_b   1.000
_cell.length_c   1.000
_cell.angle_alpha   90.00
_cell.angle_beta   90.00
_cell.angle_gamma   90.00
#
_symmetry.space_group_name_H-M   'P 1'
#
loop_
_entity.id
_entity.type
_entity.pdbx_description
1 polymer ?
#
loop_
_entity_poly.entity_id
_entity_poly.type
_entity_poly.pdbx_seq_one_letter_code
_entity_poly.pdbx_strand_id
1 'polypeptide(L)'
;MDTSTRDTQKNPIEALSKDELISKYKGLLGIAKKAKLAKDELNEENRQLKEALTRAAAKQSSIPAMQEMLQDFTDKNLILTEQLSSLQRSTKEDADRLQQFEIENESLKRQLGRLSDENDDLLADIERMEQAMHQVNTLGSEQRKNLELLEVDIAKIKEAESQNEILRQQAESAADEAKQRVAELAELQQKYDAVKQLNSEQRKKFNALKDRFIDVHRKLKNLKECKCVLLETQHEYAASVSKWQQEIIKASQLLCAKMTGLQQENMQLKQRLESSQQTNQDSGHNQRLLHKVYELERLAKLVKMQEKEQQQKQQQQQPEQQQIPKSTLNVDRVLEKLNTIEHLANIVKGQQSEKSTSSFNVAHFNVKLNQMQRLAQLLQEERSQQESALQLMRQQYEREQAELEANNVELRQNHEDLQARYQLKEHEHAELLAEMRELNEALKARGDVISRMQEQHDKNHNEMQLLTDSLTDKSQQLEQLQSRVHELEQQEQVNGDAQSDVLSTSTISRAEELSRLRELDDGYEEKYNKLRALAAKLKKKLQEQTHQIKSMEQAGAAKLEAEVEAIKLAQTQLQQDLNVARAENQKLKSKDRSKGSNVLSLEIEAAEKSLNEVSAKLLAKTTDLDALKETLASKENTITQLRREISILEESQNGEAAHSKQLKQQIDRMQTQLKDAVHGKQEALTGRKELEQRIERLKLEAAEMHLQLADNTQQYETKLQQSQELLTKSTQELDVRQSALTQLETALRNAERTSEQLQAEYSDYKLKAQAVLRKHQNRDTDKERDLESELAMVRATEKQLRASNEESAVRIVKLEAQIEDMRKMNQNKLRYNQDVLAMLDDLRDENESLTEEKQRQLQLQQEQLQKHRQQIEQMDEGHRLRVSQLEQQIEQLEQVASAKQPVQAQVVPIPATAGIASTSSPEQSKIDYLLEHDGSGETLAQLAAQRKISTASRRSHDFMPLDELLNTSLNAISSDTVTTISHFGRSVSMQDDDFELDQARGDAQATLLATKERLNIQESRVRHLTALLAENEQDLAKLTQMNDMLKEELRRQERSEEREQHMHNSEYLKNVFLKFITLSNSDERQRLVPVLNTILRLSRNEVEMLNCVAKGQKVSTDGSNRSWTGFLSAWSGVGNTSNNNNNTN
;
A
#
# COMPACT_ATOMS: atom_id res chain seq x y z
N MET A 1 114.52 88.35 -77.01
CA MET A 1 113.50 89.04 -76.23
C MET A 1 113.19 88.22 -74.99
N ASP A 2 113.48 88.57 -73.74
CA ASP A 2 114.54 89.40 -73.08
C ASP A 2 114.55 88.98 -71.57
N THR A 3 115.39 89.46 -70.63
CA THR A 3 116.20 90.69 -70.56
C THR A 3 117.46 90.51 -69.66
N SER A 4 118.11 91.63 -69.33
CA SER A 4 119.13 91.90 -68.29
C SER A 4 118.97 91.15 -66.95
N THR A 5 120.03 90.92 -66.15
CA THR A 5 120.94 91.94 -65.56
C THR A 5 122.38 91.45 -65.28
N ARG A 6 123.26 92.36 -64.82
CA ARG A 6 124.70 92.18 -64.55
C ARG A 6 124.97 91.83 -63.08
N ASP A 7 126.13 91.27 -62.76
CA ASP A 7 127.27 92.09 -62.26
C ASP A 7 128.63 91.36 -62.26
N THR A 8 129.72 92.12 -62.06
CA THR A 8 131.10 91.70 -62.39
C THR A 8 132.06 91.72 -61.20
N GLN A 9 132.99 90.76 -61.17
CA GLN A 9 134.31 90.91 -60.53
C GLN A 9 135.40 90.30 -61.43
N LYS A 10 136.67 90.61 -61.13
CA LYS A 10 137.78 90.60 -62.11
C LYS A 10 138.59 89.29 -62.14
N ASN A 11 139.25 89.09 -63.28
CA ASN A 11 140.30 88.08 -63.55
C ASN A 11 141.41 88.05 -62.48
N PRO A 12 142.18 86.96 -62.44
CA PRO A 12 143.49 87.02 -63.09
C PRO A 12 143.67 86.01 -64.24
N ILE A 13 144.56 86.32 -65.18
CA ILE A 13 144.89 85.52 -66.39
C ILE A 13 146.21 84.73 -66.21
N GLU A 14 146.91 84.93 -65.10
CA GLU A 14 148.35 84.63 -64.97
C GLU A 14 148.65 83.26 -64.33
N ALA A 15 148.24 82.16 -64.95
CA ALA A 15 148.86 80.81 -64.76
C ALA A 15 148.28 79.69 -65.68
N LEU A 16 148.46 79.74 -67.01
CA LEU A 16 148.15 78.60 -67.90
C LEU A 16 149.19 78.40 -69.02
N SER A 17 149.28 77.17 -69.56
CA SER A 17 150.25 76.82 -70.60
C SER A 17 149.70 75.86 -71.68
N LYS A 18 150.58 75.39 -72.59
CA LYS A 18 150.31 75.02 -73.99
C LYS A 18 149.68 73.63 -74.22
N ASP A 19 148.63 73.26 -73.48
CA ASP A 19 147.88 72.00 -73.74
C ASP A 19 146.62 72.26 -74.59
N GLU A 20 145.87 73.30 -74.24
CA GLU A 20 144.43 73.41 -74.54
C GLU A 20 144.06 73.72 -76.00
N LEU A 21 145.03 74.09 -76.84
CA LEU A 21 144.77 74.49 -78.23
C LEU A 21 144.67 73.30 -79.20
N ILE A 22 145.49 72.27 -79.02
CA ILE A 22 145.59 71.15 -79.98
C ILE A 22 144.39 70.20 -79.84
N SER A 23 143.86 70.05 -78.62
CA SER A 23 142.66 69.25 -78.33
C SER A 23 141.43 69.73 -79.13
N LYS A 24 141.24 71.05 -79.28
CA LYS A 24 140.05 71.63 -79.93
C LYS A 24 139.99 71.38 -81.44
N TYR A 25 141.11 71.40 -82.16
CA TYR A 25 141.11 71.26 -83.63
C TYR A 25 140.74 69.85 -84.13
N LYS A 26 141.08 68.79 -83.39
CA LYS A 26 140.68 67.41 -83.78
C LYS A 26 139.19 67.13 -83.58
N GLY A 27 138.56 67.73 -82.55
CA GLY A 27 137.14 67.50 -82.25
C GLY A 27 136.20 67.93 -83.38
N LEU A 28 136.46 69.09 -83.99
CA LEU A 28 135.65 69.65 -85.08
C LEU A 28 135.58 68.71 -86.31
N LEU A 29 136.69 68.03 -86.65
CA LEU A 29 136.77 67.13 -87.79
C LEU A 29 135.89 65.86 -87.61
N GLY A 30 135.67 65.42 -86.37
CA GLY A 30 134.82 64.27 -86.07
C GLY A 30 133.32 64.56 -86.25
N ILE A 31 132.88 65.78 -85.91
CA ILE A 31 131.47 66.21 -85.99
C ILE A 31 131.01 66.25 -87.45
N ALA A 32 131.82 66.82 -88.34
CA ALA A 32 131.50 66.97 -89.76
C ALA A 32 131.20 65.63 -90.47
N LYS A 33 131.85 64.53 -90.07
CA LYS A 33 131.57 63.20 -90.65
C LYS A 33 130.22 62.62 -90.24
N LYS A 34 129.78 62.83 -89.00
CA LYS A 34 128.49 62.29 -88.51
C LYS A 34 127.29 62.96 -89.19
N ALA A 35 127.36 64.27 -89.45
CA ALA A 35 126.28 65.03 -90.05
C ALA A 35 125.90 64.58 -91.48
N LYS A 36 126.83 63.92 -92.22
CA LYS A 36 126.51 63.41 -93.56
C LYS A 36 125.60 62.17 -93.52
N LEU A 37 125.95 61.18 -92.70
CA LEU A 37 125.24 59.88 -92.68
C LEU A 37 123.74 60.03 -92.36
N ALA A 38 123.42 60.82 -91.34
CA ALA A 38 122.03 61.05 -90.91
C ALA A 38 121.14 61.71 -91.98
N LYS A 39 121.72 62.39 -92.99
CA LYS A 39 120.96 62.94 -94.11
C LYS A 39 120.58 61.85 -95.13
N ASP A 40 121.46 60.90 -95.36
CA ASP A 40 121.28 59.88 -96.39
C ASP A 40 120.24 58.83 -95.93
N GLU A 41 120.16 58.55 -94.61
CA GLU A 41 119.15 57.67 -93.99
C GLU A 41 117.70 58.20 -94.13
N LEU A 42 117.46 59.46 -93.79
CA LEU A 42 116.11 60.09 -93.80
C LEU A 42 115.43 60.14 -95.18
N ASN A 43 116.18 59.98 -96.28
CA ASN A 43 115.61 59.98 -97.63
C ASN A 43 114.92 58.65 -97.99
N GLU A 44 115.41 57.52 -97.49
CA GLU A 44 114.88 56.20 -97.88
C GLU A 44 113.60 55.85 -97.11
N GLU A 45 113.47 56.25 -95.84
CA GLU A 45 112.22 56.14 -95.07
C GLU A 45 111.04 56.84 -95.78
N ASN A 46 111.32 58.01 -96.37
CA ASN A 46 110.35 58.83 -97.10
C ASN A 46 109.78 58.13 -98.36
N ARG A 47 110.53 57.16 -98.92
CA ARG A 47 110.09 56.36 -100.08
C ARG A 47 109.09 55.29 -99.65
N GLN A 48 109.40 54.56 -98.58
CA GLN A 48 108.63 53.39 -98.13
C GLN A 48 107.22 53.75 -97.66
N LEU A 49 107.05 54.91 -97.01
CA LEU A 49 105.74 55.39 -96.52
C LEU A 49 104.69 55.56 -97.62
N LYS A 50 105.08 55.86 -98.87
CA LYS A 50 104.14 56.10 -99.98
C LYS A 50 103.53 54.81 -100.53
N GLU A 51 104.27 53.70 -100.54
CA GLU A 51 103.80 52.39 -101.03
C GLU A 51 102.88 51.66 -100.02
N ALA A 52 102.82 52.14 -98.77
CA ALA A 52 101.86 51.66 -97.78
C ALA A 52 100.45 52.24 -98.01
N LEU A 53 100.38 53.53 -98.37
CA LEU A 53 99.13 54.29 -98.46
C LEU A 53 98.16 53.75 -99.53
N THR A 54 98.66 53.40 -100.71
CA THR A 54 97.83 52.93 -101.83
C THR A 54 97.14 51.59 -101.57
N ARG A 55 97.81 50.69 -100.82
CA ARG A 55 97.24 49.38 -100.42
C ARG A 55 96.17 49.48 -99.34
N ALA A 56 96.10 50.59 -98.60
CA ALA A 56 95.03 50.81 -97.64
C ALA A 56 93.69 51.12 -98.34
N ALA A 57 93.70 52.01 -99.34
CA ALA A 57 92.49 52.47 -100.03
C ALA A 57 91.69 51.31 -100.69
N ALA A 58 92.38 50.34 -101.31
CA ALA A 58 91.74 49.20 -101.96
C ALA A 58 90.98 48.27 -101.00
N LYS A 59 91.29 48.30 -99.69
CA LYS A 59 90.54 47.53 -98.68
C LYS A 59 89.27 48.23 -98.21
N GLN A 60 89.05 49.48 -98.58
CA GLN A 60 87.96 50.31 -98.04
C GLN A 60 86.65 50.17 -98.83
N SER A 61 86.69 49.71 -100.08
CA SER A 61 85.51 49.60 -100.96
C SER A 61 84.72 48.30 -100.80
N SER A 62 85.30 47.23 -100.25
CA SER A 62 84.59 45.97 -99.98
C SER A 62 83.86 45.93 -98.64
N ILE A 63 84.06 46.94 -97.79
CA ILE A 63 83.49 47.03 -96.44
C ILE A 63 81.94 47.16 -96.45
N PRO A 64 81.30 48.00 -97.30
CA PRO A 64 79.86 48.27 -97.18
C PRO A 64 78.95 47.05 -97.40
N ALA A 65 79.22 46.23 -98.42
CA ALA A 65 78.41 45.03 -98.68
C ALA A 65 78.57 43.96 -97.58
N MET A 66 79.72 43.93 -96.91
CA MET A 66 79.94 43.09 -95.74
C MET A 66 79.18 43.63 -94.51
N GLN A 67 79.12 44.96 -94.34
CA GLN A 67 78.33 45.60 -93.29
C GLN A 67 76.82 45.38 -93.47
N GLU A 68 76.30 45.48 -94.71
CA GLU A 68 74.89 45.24 -95.01
C GLU A 68 74.48 43.79 -94.72
N MET A 69 75.26 42.80 -95.19
CA MET A 69 75.00 41.39 -94.87
C MET A 69 75.14 41.09 -93.38
N LEU A 70 76.10 41.72 -92.68
CA LEU A 70 76.22 41.60 -91.22
C LEU A 70 75.01 42.20 -90.51
N GLN A 71 74.51 43.36 -90.93
CA GLN A 71 73.29 43.96 -90.37
C GLN A 71 72.08 43.05 -90.59
N ASP A 72 71.91 42.53 -91.79
CA ASP A 72 70.79 41.66 -92.17
C ASP A 72 70.79 40.33 -91.38
N PHE A 73 71.97 39.79 -91.05
CA PHE A 73 72.11 38.69 -90.09
C PHE A 73 71.92 39.13 -88.63
N THR A 74 72.38 40.32 -88.22
CA THR A 74 72.17 40.86 -86.87
C THR A 74 70.69 41.07 -86.59
N ASP A 75 69.92 41.61 -87.52
CA ASP A 75 68.48 41.87 -87.37
C ASP A 75 67.69 40.56 -87.33
N LYS A 76 68.04 39.57 -88.16
CA LYS A 76 67.47 38.21 -88.10
C LYS A 76 67.81 37.52 -86.79
N ASN A 77 69.05 37.63 -86.32
CA ASN A 77 69.45 37.10 -85.02
C ASN A 77 68.72 37.82 -83.87
N LEU A 78 68.47 39.13 -83.98
CA LEU A 78 67.73 39.90 -82.98
C LEU A 78 66.27 39.44 -82.89
N ILE A 79 65.58 39.31 -84.03
CA ILE A 79 64.19 38.79 -84.09
C ILE A 79 64.12 37.36 -83.55
N LEU A 80 65.06 36.48 -83.92
CA LEU A 80 65.13 35.13 -83.36
C LEU A 80 65.44 35.12 -81.86
N THR A 81 66.25 36.07 -81.37
CA THR A 81 66.53 36.23 -79.93
C THR A 81 65.29 36.74 -79.17
N GLU A 82 64.51 37.64 -79.77
CA GLU A 82 63.25 38.13 -79.20
C GLU A 82 62.14 37.05 -79.21
N GLN A 83 62.06 36.24 -80.27
CA GLN A 83 61.18 35.07 -80.32
C GLN A 83 61.60 34.00 -79.31
N LEU A 84 62.90 33.74 -79.15
CA LEU A 84 63.40 32.83 -78.12
C LEU A 84 63.15 33.39 -76.71
N SER A 85 63.32 34.69 -76.46
CA SER A 85 63.09 35.29 -75.15
C SER A 85 61.61 35.34 -74.77
N SER A 86 60.71 35.58 -75.73
CA SER A 86 59.26 35.51 -75.52
C SER A 86 58.75 34.09 -75.34
N LEU A 87 59.29 33.10 -76.07
CA LEU A 87 59.02 31.68 -75.82
C LEU A 87 59.56 31.23 -74.45
N GLN A 88 60.80 31.58 -74.09
CA GLN A 88 61.36 31.32 -72.75
C GLN A 88 60.51 31.96 -71.66
N ARG A 89 60.00 33.17 -71.90
CA ARG A 89 59.08 33.85 -70.98
C ARG A 89 57.75 33.11 -70.84
N SER A 90 57.11 32.67 -71.94
CA SER A 90 55.88 31.88 -71.87
C SER A 90 56.12 30.54 -71.16
N THR A 91 57.18 29.82 -71.51
CA THR A 91 57.57 28.57 -70.83
C THR A 91 57.80 28.79 -69.33
N LYS A 92 58.34 29.94 -68.93
CA LYS A 92 58.43 30.29 -67.51
C LYS A 92 57.07 30.62 -66.90
N GLU A 93 56.25 31.47 -67.52
CA GLU A 93 54.93 31.83 -66.99
C GLU A 93 54.01 30.60 -66.87
N ASP A 94 54.13 29.62 -67.76
CA ASP A 94 53.42 28.34 -67.68
C ASP A 94 54.03 27.35 -66.67
N ALA A 95 55.34 27.39 -66.43
CA ALA A 95 55.98 26.65 -65.33
C ALA A 95 55.62 27.22 -63.94
N ASP A 96 55.62 28.55 -63.81
CA ASP A 96 55.20 29.26 -62.59
C ASP A 96 53.70 28.96 -62.29
N ARG A 97 52.85 28.85 -63.33
CA ARG A 97 51.45 28.38 -63.21
C ARG A 97 51.33 26.91 -62.81
N LEU A 98 52.12 26.01 -63.40
CA LEU A 98 52.13 24.60 -63.00
C LEU A 98 52.52 24.44 -61.52
N GLN A 99 53.55 25.16 -61.06
CA GLN A 99 53.93 25.20 -59.65
C GLN A 99 52.80 25.73 -58.76
N GLN A 100 52.06 26.76 -59.21
CA GLN A 100 50.89 27.26 -58.48
C GLN A 100 49.78 26.19 -58.37
N PHE A 101 49.46 25.48 -59.46
CA PHE A 101 48.49 24.38 -59.45
C PHE A 101 48.97 23.17 -58.65
N GLU A 102 50.27 22.88 -58.58
CA GLU A 102 50.83 21.84 -57.70
C GLU A 102 50.64 22.20 -56.23
N ILE A 103 50.93 23.45 -55.84
CA ILE A 103 50.70 23.97 -54.48
C ILE A 103 49.20 23.94 -54.12
N GLU A 104 48.32 24.29 -55.05
CA GLU A 104 46.87 24.21 -54.87
C GLU A 104 46.39 22.75 -54.74
N ASN A 105 46.91 21.84 -55.56
CA ASN A 105 46.62 20.41 -55.44
C ASN A 105 47.11 19.84 -54.09
N GLU A 106 48.27 20.27 -53.60
CA GLU A 106 48.73 19.88 -52.26
C GLU A 106 47.87 20.47 -51.14
N SER A 107 47.46 21.74 -51.23
CA SER A 107 46.62 22.35 -50.20
C SER A 107 45.23 21.71 -50.15
N LEU A 108 44.63 21.42 -51.30
CA LEU A 108 43.37 20.68 -51.44
C LEU A 108 43.51 19.23 -50.95
N LYS A 109 44.60 18.52 -51.25
CA LYS A 109 44.87 17.17 -50.68
C LYS A 109 44.98 17.21 -49.16
N ARG A 110 45.67 18.21 -48.60
CA ARG A 110 45.77 18.40 -47.13
C ARG A 110 44.42 18.78 -46.52
N GLN A 111 43.55 19.48 -47.24
CA GLN A 111 42.19 19.79 -46.80
C GLN A 111 41.27 18.57 -46.86
N LEU A 112 41.33 17.77 -47.92
CA LEU A 112 40.62 16.49 -48.01
C LEU A 112 41.11 15.49 -46.94
N GLY A 113 42.40 15.49 -46.62
CA GLY A 113 42.96 14.75 -45.48
C GLY A 113 42.26 15.12 -44.18
N ARG A 114 42.33 16.40 -43.77
CA ARG A 114 41.65 16.88 -42.56
C ARG A 114 40.15 16.59 -42.55
N LEU A 115 39.46 16.77 -43.68
CA LEU A 115 38.04 16.43 -43.78
C LEU A 115 37.78 14.92 -43.71
N SER A 116 38.72 14.06 -44.08
CA SER A 116 38.63 12.62 -43.81
C SER A 116 38.83 12.34 -42.33
N ASP A 117 39.91 12.88 -41.74
CA ASP A 117 40.23 12.74 -40.32
C ASP A 117 39.05 13.21 -39.43
N GLU A 118 38.47 14.37 -39.74
CA GLU A 118 37.29 14.94 -39.07
C GLU A 118 36.02 14.08 -39.25
N ASN A 119 35.82 13.44 -40.40
CA ASN A 119 34.70 12.50 -40.61
C ASN A 119 34.92 11.17 -39.89
N ASP A 120 36.14 10.64 -39.85
CA ASP A 120 36.48 9.40 -39.16
C ASP A 120 36.38 9.58 -37.63
N ASP A 121 36.79 10.74 -37.09
CA ASP A 121 36.56 11.11 -35.68
C ASP A 121 35.06 11.25 -35.36
N LEU A 122 34.27 11.87 -36.24
CA LEU A 122 32.81 12.00 -36.08
C LEU A 122 32.09 10.65 -36.15
N LEU A 123 32.52 9.74 -37.03
CA LEU A 123 32.02 8.37 -37.09
C LEU A 123 32.35 7.62 -35.79
N ALA A 124 33.57 7.78 -35.27
CA ALA A 124 33.95 7.20 -33.99
C ALA A 124 33.17 7.79 -32.79
N ASP A 125 32.78 9.08 -32.84
CA ASP A 125 31.85 9.66 -31.85
C ASP A 125 30.41 9.15 -31.98
N ILE A 126 29.93 8.89 -33.21
CA ILE A 126 28.65 8.24 -33.44
C ILE A 126 28.67 6.81 -32.90
N GLU A 127 29.71 6.00 -33.18
CA GLU A 127 29.87 4.66 -32.60
C GLU A 127 29.93 4.69 -31.06
N ARG A 128 30.65 5.67 -30.48
CA ARG A 128 30.68 5.88 -29.01
C ARG A 128 29.28 6.20 -28.46
N MET A 129 28.52 7.05 -29.16
CA MET A 129 27.15 7.42 -28.77
C MET A 129 26.17 6.25 -28.93
N GLU A 130 26.28 5.44 -29.99
CA GLU A 130 25.47 4.23 -30.17
C GLU A 130 25.77 3.18 -29.10
N GLN A 131 27.05 2.97 -28.75
CA GLN A 131 27.44 2.09 -27.64
C GLN A 131 26.90 2.58 -26.30
N ALA A 132 26.96 3.89 -26.02
CA ALA A 132 26.37 4.48 -24.82
C ALA A 132 24.84 4.34 -24.81
N MET A 133 24.17 4.56 -25.94
CA MET A 133 22.73 4.35 -26.08
C MET A 133 22.34 2.88 -25.88
N HIS A 134 23.16 1.95 -26.35
CA HIS A 134 22.95 0.52 -26.13
C HIS A 134 23.09 0.16 -24.65
N GLN A 135 24.08 0.71 -23.93
CA GLN A 135 24.24 0.53 -22.48
C GLN A 135 23.06 1.12 -21.69
N VAL A 136 22.56 2.30 -22.08
CA VAL A 136 21.35 2.89 -21.49
C VAL A 136 20.12 2.02 -21.78
N ASN A 137 20.01 1.43 -22.97
CA ASN A 137 18.92 0.51 -23.31
C ASN A 137 19.00 -0.82 -22.55
N THR A 138 20.19 -1.38 -22.31
CA THR A 138 20.36 -2.59 -21.47
C THR A 138 20.01 -2.29 -20.02
N LEU A 139 20.53 -1.19 -19.45
CA LEU A 139 20.17 -0.74 -18.09
C LEU A 139 18.66 -0.46 -17.96
N GLY A 140 18.04 0.17 -18.97
CA GLY A 140 16.59 0.38 -19.03
C GLY A 140 15.77 -0.90 -19.28
N SER A 141 16.40 -2.00 -19.72
CA SER A 141 15.78 -3.32 -19.77
C SER A 141 15.89 -4.05 -18.42
N GLU A 142 17.02 -3.92 -17.73
CA GLU A 142 17.24 -4.44 -16.38
C GLU A 142 16.36 -3.73 -15.35
N GLN A 143 16.23 -2.39 -15.44
CA GLN A 143 15.31 -1.61 -14.62
C GLN A 143 13.85 -2.05 -14.83
N ARG A 144 13.43 -2.36 -16.08
CA ARG A 144 12.09 -2.89 -16.34
C ARG A 144 11.89 -4.28 -15.74
N LYS A 145 12.84 -5.20 -15.87
CA LYS A 145 12.80 -6.51 -15.20
C LYS A 145 12.77 -6.40 -13.67
N ASN A 146 13.51 -5.43 -13.11
CA ASN A 146 13.51 -5.18 -11.67
C ASN A 146 12.17 -4.57 -11.20
N LEU A 147 11.51 -3.75 -12.02
CA LEU A 147 10.15 -3.26 -11.75
C LEU A 147 9.11 -4.40 -11.85
N GLU A 148 9.22 -5.27 -12.87
CA GLU A 148 8.37 -6.46 -13.04
C GLU A 148 8.51 -7.44 -11.86
N LEU A 149 9.73 -7.68 -11.38
CA LEU A 149 10.00 -8.43 -10.14
C LEU A 149 9.40 -7.74 -8.90
N LEU A 150 9.50 -6.42 -8.79
CA LEU A 150 8.87 -5.66 -7.70
C LEU A 150 7.34 -5.68 -7.78
N GLU A 151 6.73 -5.67 -8.96
CA GLU A 151 5.28 -5.82 -9.15
C GLU A 151 4.82 -7.22 -8.75
N VAL A 152 5.57 -8.27 -9.09
CA VAL A 152 5.34 -9.65 -8.65
C VAL A 152 5.48 -9.77 -7.12
N ASP A 153 6.48 -9.16 -6.49
CA ASP A 153 6.62 -9.21 -5.04
C ASP A 153 5.56 -8.34 -4.32
N ILE A 154 5.13 -7.21 -4.90
CA ILE A 154 3.97 -6.45 -4.43
C ILE A 154 2.67 -7.28 -4.56
N ALA A 155 2.52 -8.11 -5.60
CA ALA A 155 1.39 -9.01 -5.74
C ALA A 155 1.41 -10.11 -4.66
N LYS A 156 2.57 -10.75 -4.41
CA LYS A 156 2.75 -11.72 -3.31
C LYS A 156 2.47 -11.10 -1.93
N ILE A 157 2.91 -9.85 -1.71
CA ILE A 157 2.62 -9.11 -0.47
C ILE A 157 1.11 -8.86 -0.33
N LYS A 158 0.43 -8.40 -1.38
CA LYS A 158 -1.04 -8.21 -1.36
C LYS A 158 -1.80 -9.52 -1.13
N GLU A 159 -1.34 -10.63 -1.71
CA GLU A 159 -1.91 -11.94 -1.45
C GLU A 159 -1.72 -12.33 0.02
N ALA A 160 -0.51 -12.21 0.56
CA ALA A 160 -0.23 -12.48 1.96
C ALA A 160 -1.02 -11.55 2.91
N GLU A 161 -1.23 -10.28 2.57
CA GLU A 161 -2.11 -9.35 3.30
C GLU A 161 -3.57 -9.84 3.29
N SER A 162 -4.08 -10.27 2.14
CA SER A 162 -5.44 -10.82 2.01
C SER A 162 -5.61 -12.12 2.81
N GLN A 163 -4.62 -13.01 2.80
CA GLN A 163 -4.61 -14.25 3.59
C GLN A 163 -4.56 -13.93 5.10
N ASN A 164 -3.75 -12.95 5.52
CA ASN A 164 -3.73 -12.48 6.91
C ASN A 164 -5.06 -11.86 7.34
N GLU A 165 -5.77 -11.14 6.46
CA GLU A 165 -7.06 -10.56 6.78
C GLU A 165 -8.16 -11.64 6.86
N ILE A 166 -8.13 -12.66 6.00
CA ILE A 166 -9.00 -13.86 6.12
C ILE A 166 -8.73 -14.58 7.45
N LEU A 167 -7.46 -14.77 7.83
CA LEU A 167 -7.09 -15.38 9.12
C LEU A 167 -7.52 -14.53 10.33
N ARG A 168 -7.53 -13.20 10.22
CA ARG A 168 -8.11 -12.31 11.25
C ARG A 168 -9.62 -12.46 11.34
N GLN A 169 -10.33 -12.48 10.22
CA GLN A 169 -11.79 -12.69 10.21
C GLN A 169 -12.18 -14.06 10.79
N GLN A 170 -11.38 -15.10 10.52
CA GLN A 170 -11.54 -16.42 11.15
C GLN A 170 -11.20 -16.41 12.65
N ALA A 171 -10.20 -15.65 13.09
CA ALA A 171 -9.88 -15.50 14.51
C ALA A 171 -10.96 -14.70 15.27
N GLU A 172 -11.57 -13.70 14.64
CA GLU A 172 -12.66 -12.90 15.22
C GLU A 172 -13.98 -13.68 15.29
N SER A 173 -14.33 -14.44 14.24
CA SER A 173 -15.51 -15.33 14.27
C SER A 173 -15.35 -16.47 15.30
N ALA A 174 -14.16 -17.07 15.41
CA ALA A 174 -13.86 -18.03 16.46
C ALA A 174 -13.91 -17.41 17.88
N ALA A 175 -13.54 -16.14 18.03
CA ALA A 175 -13.67 -15.41 19.29
C ALA A 175 -15.14 -15.10 19.62
N ASP A 176 -15.99 -14.83 18.62
CA ASP A 176 -17.44 -14.64 18.81
C ASP A 176 -18.17 -15.97 19.10
N GLU A 177 -17.81 -17.07 18.44
CA GLU A 177 -18.24 -18.42 18.84
C GLU A 177 -17.87 -18.73 20.30
N ALA A 178 -16.65 -18.37 20.72
CA ALA A 178 -16.21 -18.55 22.10
C ALA A 178 -17.04 -17.69 23.08
N LYS A 179 -17.37 -16.44 22.74
CA LYS A 179 -18.27 -15.58 23.52
C LYS A 179 -19.68 -16.18 23.62
N GLN A 180 -20.22 -16.71 22.51
CA GLN A 180 -21.53 -17.36 22.48
C GLN A 180 -21.55 -18.60 23.38
N ARG A 181 -20.56 -19.51 23.26
CA ARG A 181 -20.45 -20.70 24.12
C ARG A 181 -20.29 -20.35 25.60
N VAL A 182 -19.59 -19.25 25.93
CA VAL A 182 -19.51 -18.74 27.31
C VAL A 182 -20.87 -18.22 27.81
N ALA A 183 -21.66 -17.55 26.96
CA ALA A 183 -23.02 -17.13 27.29
C ALA A 183 -23.98 -18.32 27.47
N GLU A 184 -23.91 -19.32 26.59
CA GLU A 184 -24.67 -20.57 26.71
C GLU A 184 -24.34 -21.32 28.02
N LEU A 185 -23.05 -21.41 28.38
CA LEU A 185 -22.61 -22.01 29.64
C LEU A 185 -23.12 -21.22 30.86
N ALA A 186 -23.14 -19.89 30.78
CA ALA A 186 -23.70 -19.04 31.84
C ALA A 186 -25.22 -19.25 32.00
N GLU A 187 -25.97 -19.33 30.90
CA GLU A 187 -27.39 -19.70 30.92
C GLU A 187 -27.61 -21.11 31.49
N LEU A 188 -26.80 -22.09 31.08
CA LEU A 188 -26.90 -23.47 31.55
C LEU A 188 -26.63 -23.57 33.06
N GLN A 189 -25.66 -22.79 33.55
CA GLN A 189 -25.35 -22.67 34.97
C GLN A 189 -26.47 -21.96 35.75
N GLN A 190 -27.09 -20.90 35.20
CA GLN A 190 -28.26 -20.26 35.79
C GLN A 190 -29.45 -21.23 35.88
N LYS A 191 -29.71 -22.01 34.82
CA LYS A 191 -30.74 -23.06 34.79
C LYS A 191 -30.45 -24.16 35.82
N TYR A 192 -29.19 -24.57 35.96
CA TYR A 192 -28.76 -25.51 37.00
C TYR A 192 -28.98 -24.98 38.42
N ASP A 193 -28.57 -23.74 38.72
CA ASP A 193 -28.76 -23.15 40.05
C ASP A 193 -30.25 -22.92 40.38
N ALA A 194 -31.09 -22.59 39.39
CA ALA A 194 -32.54 -22.55 39.55
C ALA A 194 -33.12 -23.94 39.92
N VAL A 195 -32.73 -24.99 39.20
CA VAL A 195 -33.14 -26.39 39.52
C VAL A 195 -32.66 -26.82 40.91
N LYS A 196 -31.43 -26.43 41.30
CA LYS A 196 -30.83 -26.69 42.62
C LYS A 196 -31.58 -25.96 43.75
N GLN A 197 -31.98 -24.71 43.54
CA GLN A 197 -32.85 -23.97 44.47
C GLN A 197 -34.22 -24.66 44.61
N LEU A 198 -34.86 -25.02 43.50
CA LEU A 198 -36.16 -25.70 43.46
C LEU A 198 -36.10 -27.08 44.14
N ASN A 199 -35.03 -27.83 43.95
CA ASN A 199 -34.75 -29.08 44.68
C ASN A 199 -34.60 -28.83 46.19
N SER A 200 -33.93 -27.74 46.60
CA SER A 200 -33.84 -27.34 48.01
C SER A 200 -35.21 -27.01 48.62
N GLU A 201 -36.09 -26.36 47.85
CA GLU A 201 -37.47 -26.10 48.28
C GLU A 201 -38.28 -27.39 48.39
N GLN A 202 -38.16 -28.30 47.41
CA GLN A 202 -38.83 -29.60 47.47
C GLN A 202 -38.38 -30.40 48.70
N ARG A 203 -37.09 -30.38 49.06
CA ARG A 203 -36.59 -30.98 50.32
C ARG A 203 -37.18 -30.29 51.56
N LYS A 204 -37.27 -28.96 51.59
CA LYS A 204 -37.92 -28.21 52.69
C LYS A 204 -39.41 -28.57 52.82
N LYS A 205 -40.14 -28.60 51.70
CA LYS A 205 -41.57 -28.96 51.62
C LYS A 205 -41.80 -30.43 52.03
N PHE A 206 -40.94 -31.34 51.59
CA PHE A 206 -40.97 -32.76 51.99
C PHE A 206 -40.69 -32.95 53.48
N ASN A 207 -39.69 -32.26 54.05
CA ASN A 207 -39.44 -32.30 55.48
C ASN A 207 -40.64 -31.76 56.28
N ALA A 208 -41.22 -30.62 55.89
CA ALA A 208 -42.43 -30.10 56.54
C ALA A 208 -43.65 -31.04 56.42
N LEU A 209 -43.78 -31.80 55.34
CA LEU A 209 -44.80 -32.86 55.20
C LEU A 209 -44.49 -34.08 56.09
N LYS A 210 -43.23 -34.50 56.17
CA LYS A 210 -42.76 -35.56 57.07
C LYS A 210 -43.01 -35.19 58.54
N ASP A 211 -42.72 -33.96 58.94
CA ASP A 211 -42.92 -33.48 60.31
C ASP A 211 -44.42 -33.42 60.66
N ARG A 212 -45.27 -32.92 59.73
CA ARG A 212 -46.73 -33.01 59.85
C ARG A 212 -47.22 -34.46 59.95
N PHE A 213 -46.63 -35.40 59.21
CA PHE A 213 -46.97 -36.82 59.29
C PHE A 213 -46.54 -37.43 60.63
N ILE A 214 -45.39 -37.05 61.17
CA ILE A 214 -44.94 -37.43 62.53
C ILE A 214 -45.90 -36.89 63.58
N ASP A 215 -46.37 -35.65 63.47
CA ASP A 215 -47.36 -35.09 64.39
C ASP A 215 -48.74 -35.74 64.27
N VAL A 216 -49.19 -36.08 63.06
CA VAL A 216 -50.43 -36.88 62.87
C VAL A 216 -50.25 -38.28 63.45
N HIS A 217 -49.10 -38.91 63.28
CA HIS A 217 -48.79 -40.21 63.88
C HIS A 217 -48.74 -40.15 65.42
N ARG A 218 -48.14 -39.09 65.99
CA ARG A 218 -48.14 -38.82 67.43
C ARG A 218 -49.57 -38.63 67.95
N LYS A 219 -50.38 -37.78 67.30
CA LYS A 219 -51.81 -37.60 67.64
C LYS A 219 -52.60 -38.91 67.55
N LEU A 220 -52.36 -39.72 66.52
CA LEU A 220 -52.99 -41.04 66.36
C LEU A 220 -52.52 -42.04 67.43
N LYS A 221 -51.25 -42.00 67.85
CA LYS A 221 -50.76 -42.80 68.98
C LYS A 221 -51.49 -42.40 70.26
N ASN A 222 -51.53 -41.11 70.58
CA ASN A 222 -52.25 -40.60 71.76
C ASN A 222 -53.75 -40.98 71.69
N LEU A 223 -54.38 -40.96 70.51
CA LEU A 223 -55.78 -41.37 70.34
C LEU A 223 -55.98 -42.88 70.58
N LYS A 224 -55.02 -43.72 70.18
CA LYS A 224 -54.99 -45.17 70.49
C LYS A 224 -54.79 -45.40 71.98
N GLU A 225 -53.93 -44.61 72.62
CA GLU A 225 -53.64 -44.67 74.06
C GLU A 225 -54.87 -44.27 74.89
N CYS A 226 -55.55 -43.17 74.55
CA CYS A 226 -56.87 -42.83 75.09
C CYS A 226 -57.93 -43.92 74.84
N LYS A 227 -57.91 -44.58 73.67
CA LYS A 227 -58.79 -45.72 73.40
C LYS A 227 -58.46 -46.94 74.29
N CYS A 228 -57.19 -47.21 74.56
CA CYS A 228 -56.79 -48.27 75.50
C CYS A 228 -57.31 -47.95 76.91
N VAL A 229 -57.10 -46.75 77.43
CA VAL A 229 -57.62 -46.33 78.75
C VAL A 229 -59.16 -46.38 78.81
N LEU A 230 -59.86 -46.02 77.72
CA LEU A 230 -61.31 -46.16 77.62
C LEU A 230 -61.77 -47.64 77.59
N LEU A 231 -61.01 -48.55 76.97
CA LEU A 231 -61.30 -49.98 76.98
C LEU A 231 -60.95 -50.64 78.32
N GLU A 232 -59.88 -50.20 78.98
CA GLU A 232 -59.48 -50.63 80.33
C GLU A 232 -60.54 -50.22 81.34
N THR A 233 -60.93 -48.94 81.39
CA THR A 233 -62.03 -48.48 82.25
C THR A 233 -63.37 -49.13 81.89
N GLN A 234 -63.69 -49.35 80.60
CA GLN A 234 -64.87 -50.14 80.21
C GLN A 234 -64.79 -51.58 80.76
N HIS A 235 -63.61 -52.20 80.77
CA HIS A 235 -63.40 -53.54 81.31
C HIS A 235 -63.46 -53.56 82.84
N GLU A 236 -62.97 -52.54 83.53
CA GLU A 236 -63.13 -52.34 84.97
C GLU A 236 -64.60 -52.15 85.36
N TYR A 237 -65.36 -51.37 84.60
CA TYR A 237 -66.81 -51.25 84.77
C TYR A 237 -67.51 -52.59 84.51
N ALA A 238 -67.16 -53.33 83.46
CA ALA A 238 -67.73 -54.65 83.16
C ALA A 238 -67.38 -55.71 84.23
N ALA A 239 -66.17 -55.66 84.79
CA ALA A 239 -65.75 -56.48 85.92
C ALA A 239 -66.45 -56.08 87.22
N SER A 240 -66.73 -54.79 87.41
CA SER A 240 -67.50 -54.28 88.56
C SER A 240 -68.98 -54.68 88.47
N VAL A 241 -69.58 -54.59 87.28
CA VAL A 241 -70.93 -55.14 87.01
C VAL A 241 -70.95 -56.65 87.23
N SER A 242 -69.93 -57.39 86.80
CA SER A 242 -69.78 -58.83 87.09
C SER A 242 -69.71 -59.12 88.60
N LYS A 243 -69.00 -58.28 89.39
CA LYS A 243 -68.97 -58.39 90.86
C LYS A 243 -70.35 -58.10 91.47
N TRP A 244 -71.03 -57.04 91.06
CA TRP A 244 -72.39 -56.74 91.52
C TRP A 244 -73.38 -57.84 91.14
N GLN A 245 -73.26 -58.45 89.96
CA GLN A 245 -74.04 -59.65 89.59
C GLN A 245 -73.74 -60.82 90.53
N GLN A 246 -72.47 -61.09 90.87
CA GLN A 246 -72.13 -62.13 91.86
C GLN A 246 -72.65 -61.81 93.27
N GLU A 247 -72.68 -60.54 93.68
CA GLU A 247 -73.23 -60.11 94.97
C GLU A 247 -74.76 -60.21 94.99
N ILE A 248 -75.44 -59.84 93.91
CA ILE A 248 -76.89 -60.06 93.71
C ILE A 248 -77.19 -61.56 93.69
N ILE A 249 -76.35 -62.40 93.09
CA ILE A 249 -76.50 -63.87 93.10
C ILE A 249 -76.26 -64.44 94.51
N LYS A 250 -75.28 -63.94 95.27
CA LYS A 250 -75.08 -64.36 96.67
C LYS A 250 -76.25 -63.92 97.56
N ALA A 251 -76.75 -62.70 97.37
CA ALA A 251 -77.92 -62.19 98.09
C ALA A 251 -79.19 -62.98 97.73
N SER A 252 -79.41 -63.31 96.45
CA SER A 252 -80.54 -64.14 96.03
C SER A 252 -80.37 -65.60 96.44
N GLN A 253 -79.16 -66.15 96.50
CA GLN A 253 -78.90 -67.47 97.10
C GLN A 253 -79.19 -67.49 98.60
N LEU A 254 -78.83 -66.45 99.36
CA LEU A 254 -79.19 -66.33 100.77
C LEU A 254 -80.71 -66.18 100.97
N LEU A 255 -81.37 -65.40 100.11
CA LEU A 255 -82.83 -65.21 100.14
C LEU A 255 -83.55 -66.50 99.75
N CYS A 256 -83.06 -67.22 98.73
CA CYS A 256 -83.52 -68.56 98.35
C CYS A 256 -83.28 -69.56 99.47
N ALA A 257 -82.11 -69.61 100.11
CA ALA A 257 -81.85 -70.52 101.23
C ALA A 257 -82.81 -70.25 102.42
N LYS A 258 -83.08 -68.98 102.73
CA LYS A 258 -84.08 -68.58 103.73
C LYS A 258 -85.52 -68.96 103.30
N MET A 259 -85.85 -68.81 102.02
CA MET A 259 -87.11 -69.25 101.43
C MET A 259 -87.24 -70.78 101.42
N THR A 260 -86.16 -71.53 101.20
CA THR A 260 -86.12 -73.00 101.27
C THR A 260 -86.25 -73.47 102.72
N GLY A 261 -85.67 -72.78 103.69
CA GLY A 261 -85.92 -73.02 105.11
C GLY A 261 -87.39 -72.82 105.47
N LEU A 262 -87.98 -71.69 105.07
CA LEU A 262 -89.41 -71.42 105.23
C LEU A 262 -90.29 -72.42 104.46
N GLN A 263 -89.85 -72.92 103.30
CA GLN A 263 -90.54 -73.99 102.56
C GLN A 263 -90.40 -75.34 103.27
N GLN A 264 -89.30 -75.62 103.95
CA GLN A 264 -89.13 -76.83 104.76
C GLN A 264 -89.99 -76.76 106.04
N GLU A 265 -90.09 -75.61 106.70
CA GLU A 265 -91.09 -75.40 107.76
C GLU A 265 -92.52 -75.57 107.24
N ASN A 266 -92.86 -74.96 106.09
CA ASN A 266 -94.15 -75.15 105.45
C ASN A 266 -94.39 -76.58 104.96
N MET A 267 -93.35 -77.33 104.62
CA MET A 267 -93.44 -78.75 104.24
C MET A 267 -93.61 -79.65 105.47
N GLN A 268 -92.99 -79.33 106.61
CA GLN A 268 -93.30 -79.97 107.89
C GLN A 268 -94.74 -79.65 108.34
N LEU A 269 -95.24 -78.44 108.09
CA LEU A 269 -96.64 -78.08 108.31
C LEU A 269 -97.60 -78.78 107.32
N LYS A 270 -97.23 -78.94 106.05
CA LYS A 270 -98.00 -79.70 105.05
C LYS A 270 -97.99 -81.21 105.28
N GLN A 271 -96.89 -81.79 105.76
CA GLN A 271 -96.87 -83.21 106.17
C GLN A 271 -97.72 -83.48 107.43
N ARG A 272 -98.04 -82.46 108.23
CA ARG A 272 -99.10 -82.51 109.26
C ARG A 272 -100.53 -82.33 108.72
N LEU A 273 -100.70 -82.13 107.40
CA LEU A 273 -101.96 -81.72 106.77
C LEU A 273 -102.41 -82.63 105.62
N GLU A 274 -101.48 -83.12 104.80
CA GLU A 274 -101.76 -83.82 103.52
C GLU A 274 -102.03 -85.33 103.68
N SER A 275 -102.29 -85.80 104.90
CA SER A 275 -102.83 -87.13 105.19
C SER A 275 -104.31 -87.29 104.77
N SER A 276 -104.76 -86.64 103.68
CA SER A 276 -106.20 -86.41 103.38
C SER A 276 -106.57 -86.01 101.91
N GLN A 277 -106.63 -87.00 100.97
CA GLN A 277 -107.51 -87.06 99.73
C GLN A 277 -107.00 -86.50 98.34
N GLN A 278 -107.74 -86.70 97.20
CA GLN A 278 -107.33 -86.63 95.74
C GLN A 278 -108.53 -86.22 94.76
N THR A 279 -108.62 -86.22 93.38
CA THR A 279 -107.88 -86.74 92.15
C THR A 279 -108.41 -86.13 90.77
N ASN A 280 -107.78 -86.41 89.59
CA ASN A 280 -108.27 -86.43 88.13
C ASN A 280 -108.60 -85.09 87.33
N GLN A 281 -108.90 -84.94 85.99
CA GLN A 281 -108.63 -85.48 84.58
C GLN A 281 -109.44 -84.60 83.52
N ASP A 282 -109.44 -84.56 82.15
CA ASP A 282 -108.54 -84.84 80.96
C ASP A 282 -109.13 -84.35 79.55
N SER A 283 -108.34 -84.33 78.45
CA SER A 283 -108.66 -84.46 76.96
C SER A 283 -109.00 -83.30 75.93
N GLY A 284 -108.09 -83.06 74.94
CA GLY A 284 -108.21 -83.12 73.43
C GLY A 284 -109.04 -82.18 72.47
N HIS A 285 -108.40 -81.44 71.51
CA HIS A 285 -109.02 -81.03 70.19
C HIS A 285 -108.13 -80.40 69.06
N ASN A 286 -108.70 -80.31 67.83
CA ASN A 286 -108.43 -79.39 66.68
C ASN A 286 -107.24 -79.59 65.68
N GLN A 287 -107.49 -80.28 64.55
CA GLN A 287 -106.73 -80.16 63.28
C GLN A 287 -107.01 -78.86 62.48
N ARG A 288 -107.61 -77.84 63.10
CA ARG A 288 -108.28 -76.71 62.43
C ARG A 288 -107.35 -75.55 62.00
N LEU A 289 -106.05 -75.71 62.22
CA LEU A 289 -105.03 -74.67 62.01
C LEU A 289 -104.44 -74.66 60.59
N LEU A 290 -104.32 -75.81 59.93
CA LEU A 290 -103.49 -75.95 58.72
C LEU A 290 -104.00 -75.13 57.53
N HIS A 291 -105.33 -75.02 57.38
CA HIS A 291 -105.94 -74.24 56.29
C HIS A 291 -105.70 -72.73 56.42
N LYS A 292 -105.44 -72.24 57.64
CA LYS A 292 -105.18 -70.81 57.93
C LYS A 292 -103.76 -70.35 57.57
N VAL A 293 -102.85 -71.27 57.29
CA VAL A 293 -101.46 -70.94 56.91
C VAL A 293 -101.39 -70.47 55.45
N TYR A 294 -102.16 -71.08 54.54
CA TYR A 294 -102.12 -70.78 53.11
C TYR A 294 -102.66 -69.39 52.74
N GLU A 295 -103.54 -68.80 53.55
CA GLU A 295 -104.02 -67.42 53.32
C GLU A 295 -103.00 -66.35 53.75
N LEU A 296 -102.21 -66.63 54.79
CA LEU A 296 -101.17 -65.71 55.29
C LEU A 296 -100.04 -65.51 54.25
N GLU A 297 -99.66 -66.57 53.54
CA GLU A 297 -98.61 -66.50 52.51
C GLU A 297 -99.03 -65.68 51.27
N ARG A 298 -100.35 -65.60 50.99
CA ARG A 298 -100.90 -64.73 49.94
C ARG A 298 -100.85 -63.25 50.33
N LEU A 299 -101.10 -62.93 51.60
CA LEU A 299 -101.05 -61.56 52.12
C LEU A 299 -99.61 -61.03 52.24
N ALA A 300 -98.64 -61.89 52.54
CA ALA A 300 -97.22 -61.53 52.60
C ALA A 300 -96.65 -60.96 51.28
N LYS A 301 -97.27 -61.25 50.12
CA LYS A 301 -96.89 -60.68 48.82
C LYS A 301 -97.46 -59.28 48.56
N LEU A 302 -98.48 -58.84 49.30
CA LEU A 302 -99.01 -57.47 49.22
C LEU A 302 -98.21 -56.48 50.07
N VAL A 303 -97.75 -56.88 51.26
CA VAL A 303 -96.90 -56.03 52.13
C VAL A 303 -95.59 -55.63 51.44
N LYS A 304 -94.99 -56.53 50.65
CA LYS A 304 -93.78 -56.26 49.86
C LYS A 304 -93.95 -55.22 48.73
N MET A 305 -95.17 -54.73 48.46
CA MET A 305 -95.40 -53.59 47.57
C MET A 305 -95.61 -52.25 48.29
N GLN A 306 -95.64 -52.21 49.62
CA GLN A 306 -95.97 -50.98 50.37
C GLN A 306 -94.82 -50.40 51.22
N GLU A 307 -93.86 -51.22 51.65
CA GLU A 307 -92.69 -50.73 52.41
C GLU A 307 -91.58 -50.11 51.54
N LYS A 308 -91.67 -50.23 50.20
CA LYS A 308 -90.64 -49.69 49.29
C LYS A 308 -90.86 -48.22 48.89
N GLU A 309 -91.86 -47.55 49.46
CA GLU A 309 -92.27 -46.19 49.08
C GLU A 309 -92.22 -45.15 50.23
N GLN A 310 -91.47 -45.44 51.31
CA GLN A 310 -91.12 -44.46 52.36
C GLN A 310 -89.64 -44.04 52.40
N GLN A 311 -88.82 -44.42 51.41
CA GLN A 311 -87.53 -43.75 51.16
C GLN A 311 -87.71 -42.46 50.31
N GLN A 312 -88.62 -41.57 50.73
CA GLN A 312 -88.69 -40.21 50.15
C GLN A 312 -89.51 -39.21 51.00
N LYS A 313 -88.82 -38.30 51.70
CA LYS A 313 -88.66 -36.90 51.24
C LYS A 313 -87.94 -36.03 52.27
N GLN A 314 -87.26 -34.99 51.74
CA GLN A 314 -86.46 -33.98 52.44
C GLN A 314 -85.13 -34.53 53.02
N GLN A 315 -83.99 -33.87 52.90
CA GLN A 315 -83.49 -32.68 52.16
C GLN A 315 -81.94 -32.87 52.04
N GLN A 316 -81.11 -32.29 51.14
CA GLN A 316 -81.12 -31.07 50.31
C GLN A 316 -80.03 -31.19 49.18
N GLN A 317 -80.11 -30.36 48.11
CA GLN A 317 -79.01 -29.93 47.17
C GLN A 317 -78.28 -31.00 46.30
N GLN A 318 -78.38 -31.00 44.95
CA GLN A 318 -77.62 -30.24 43.89
C GLN A 318 -76.20 -30.78 43.59
N PRO A 319 -75.63 -30.71 42.35
CA PRO A 319 -75.95 -29.93 41.12
C PRO A 319 -76.77 -30.72 40.05
N GLU A 320 -77.27 -30.24 38.88
CA GLU A 320 -76.77 -29.44 37.71
C GLU A 320 -75.78 -30.18 36.76
N GLN A 321 -75.80 -30.12 35.42
CA GLN A 321 -76.68 -29.54 34.35
C GLN A 321 -76.39 -30.32 33.00
N GLN A 322 -77.38 -30.63 32.12
CA GLN A 322 -77.67 -30.03 30.77
C GLN A 322 -76.54 -30.02 29.70
N GLN A 323 -76.73 -30.18 28.36
CA GLN A 323 -77.83 -30.77 27.52
C GLN A 323 -77.35 -31.06 26.06
N ILE A 324 -78.26 -31.48 25.14
CA ILE A 324 -78.03 -31.97 23.75
C ILE A 324 -78.69 -31.03 22.71
N PRO A 325 -78.02 -30.61 21.61
CA PRO A 325 -78.40 -31.03 20.22
C PRO A 325 -77.19 -31.21 19.26
N LYS A 326 -77.08 -32.24 18.40
CA LYS A 326 -77.89 -32.71 17.24
C LYS A 326 -77.61 -32.03 15.88
N SER A 327 -77.00 -32.82 14.98
CA SER A 327 -77.29 -32.98 13.53
C SER A 327 -77.50 -31.80 12.58
N THR A 328 -76.67 -31.76 11.52
CA THR A 328 -77.14 -31.87 10.11
C THR A 328 -76.02 -32.44 9.23
N LEU A 329 -76.37 -33.24 8.20
CA LEU A 329 -75.47 -33.49 7.07
C LEU A 329 -75.62 -32.37 6.04
N ASN A 330 -74.54 -32.07 5.31
CA ASN A 330 -74.49 -30.98 4.35
C ASN A 330 -75.26 -31.33 3.06
N VAL A 331 -76.23 -30.48 2.69
CA VAL A 331 -77.19 -30.70 1.60
C VAL A 331 -76.79 -29.96 0.30
N ASP A 332 -75.88 -28.98 0.38
CA ASP A 332 -75.66 -28.01 -0.70
C ASP A 332 -75.09 -28.64 -1.98
N ARG A 333 -74.32 -29.73 -1.84
CA ARG A 333 -73.76 -30.53 -2.96
C ARG A 333 -74.84 -31.23 -3.83
N VAL A 334 -76.10 -31.19 -3.44
CA VAL A 334 -77.24 -31.74 -4.21
C VAL A 334 -78.01 -30.65 -4.95
N LEU A 335 -78.06 -29.40 -4.46
CA LEU A 335 -78.80 -28.31 -5.12
C LEU A 335 -78.15 -27.86 -6.44
N GLU A 336 -76.81 -27.78 -6.52
CA GLU A 336 -76.10 -27.44 -7.77
C GLU A 336 -76.43 -28.42 -8.91
N LYS A 337 -76.66 -29.70 -8.55
CA LYS A 337 -77.04 -30.77 -9.49
C LYS A 337 -78.53 -30.80 -9.81
N LEU A 338 -79.36 -30.03 -9.10
CA LEU A 338 -80.78 -29.85 -9.40
C LEU A 338 -80.99 -28.67 -10.37
N ASN A 339 -80.35 -27.53 -10.10
CA ASN A 339 -80.42 -26.33 -10.95
C ASN A 339 -79.96 -26.60 -12.40
N THR A 340 -78.95 -27.44 -12.58
CA THR A 340 -78.45 -27.84 -13.91
C THR A 340 -79.42 -28.74 -14.68
N ILE A 341 -80.28 -29.51 -13.99
CA ILE A 341 -81.34 -30.31 -14.62
C ILE A 341 -82.56 -29.45 -14.95
N GLU A 342 -82.91 -28.47 -14.10
CA GLU A 342 -84.02 -27.55 -14.37
C GLU A 342 -83.78 -26.66 -15.60
N HIS A 343 -82.54 -26.21 -15.81
CA HIS A 343 -82.19 -25.43 -17.01
C HIS A 343 -82.39 -26.24 -18.31
N LEU A 344 -82.05 -27.53 -18.30
CA LEU A 344 -82.29 -28.45 -19.42
C LEU A 344 -83.78 -28.74 -19.65
N ALA A 345 -84.57 -28.86 -18.57
CA ALA A 345 -86.02 -29.09 -18.65
C ALA A 345 -86.77 -27.93 -19.31
N ASN A 346 -86.31 -26.70 -19.11
CA ASN A 346 -86.92 -25.50 -19.72
C ASN A 346 -86.67 -25.41 -21.24
N ILE A 347 -85.55 -25.93 -21.75
CA ILE A 347 -85.28 -26.02 -23.20
C ILE A 347 -86.25 -27.00 -23.88
N VAL A 348 -86.57 -28.12 -23.23
CA VAL A 348 -87.48 -29.15 -23.78
C VAL A 348 -88.94 -28.69 -23.78
N LYS A 349 -89.40 -27.95 -22.75
CA LYS A 349 -90.78 -27.43 -22.67
C LYS A 349 -91.15 -26.44 -23.79
N GLY A 350 -90.19 -25.85 -24.49
CA GLY A 350 -90.45 -24.90 -25.59
C GLY A 350 -91.00 -25.50 -26.88
N GLN A 351 -91.15 -26.83 -26.98
CA GLN A 351 -91.42 -27.52 -28.26
C GLN A 351 -92.86 -28.03 -28.48
N GLN A 352 -93.81 -27.82 -27.56
CA GLN A 352 -95.18 -28.33 -27.69
C GLN A 352 -96.27 -27.27 -27.42
N SER A 353 -96.53 -26.44 -28.43
CA SER A 353 -97.80 -25.74 -28.63
C SER A 353 -98.07 -25.63 -30.13
N GLU A 354 -99.22 -26.12 -30.60
CA GLU A 354 -99.48 -26.26 -32.04
C GLU A 354 -100.04 -24.99 -32.73
N LYS A 355 -99.76 -24.90 -34.04
CA LYS A 355 -100.61 -24.33 -35.09
C LYS A 355 -101.11 -22.88 -34.91
N SER A 356 -100.32 -21.93 -35.42
CA SER A 356 -100.83 -20.78 -36.19
C SER A 356 -99.84 -20.45 -37.31
N THR A 357 -100.35 -20.20 -38.52
CA THR A 357 -99.58 -20.37 -39.76
C THR A 357 -98.79 -19.13 -40.24
N SER A 358 -97.77 -19.41 -41.06
CA SER A 358 -96.92 -18.51 -41.88
C SER A 358 -96.18 -17.36 -41.19
N SER A 359 -96.82 -16.46 -40.45
CA SER A 359 -96.17 -15.26 -39.89
C SER A 359 -95.13 -15.60 -38.80
N PHE A 360 -95.51 -16.47 -37.85
CA PHE A 360 -94.68 -16.79 -36.69
C PHE A 360 -93.36 -17.49 -37.06
N ASN A 361 -93.32 -18.20 -38.19
CA ASN A 361 -92.09 -18.86 -38.66
C ASN A 361 -90.99 -17.86 -39.01
N VAL A 362 -91.31 -16.75 -39.70
CA VAL A 362 -90.30 -15.74 -40.05
C VAL A 362 -89.79 -15.04 -38.80
N ALA A 363 -90.66 -14.73 -37.83
CA ALA A 363 -90.26 -14.17 -36.55
C ALA A 363 -89.37 -15.14 -35.75
N HIS A 364 -89.75 -16.42 -35.65
CA HIS A 364 -88.97 -17.45 -34.96
C HIS A 364 -87.61 -17.71 -35.64
N PHE A 365 -87.57 -17.80 -36.97
CA PHE A 365 -86.31 -17.94 -37.70
C PHE A 365 -85.42 -16.70 -37.58
N ASN A 366 -85.96 -15.48 -37.60
CA ASN A 366 -85.17 -14.27 -37.36
C ASN A 366 -84.65 -14.19 -35.91
N VAL A 367 -85.45 -14.54 -34.90
CA VAL A 367 -84.97 -14.64 -33.50
C VAL A 367 -83.85 -15.69 -33.38
N LYS A 368 -84.02 -16.85 -34.03
CA LYS A 368 -83.04 -17.95 -34.00
C LYS A 368 -81.78 -17.65 -34.83
N LEU A 369 -81.90 -16.89 -35.91
CA LEU A 369 -80.80 -16.36 -36.72
C LEU A 369 -80.01 -15.29 -35.94
N ASN A 370 -80.70 -14.35 -35.29
CA ASN A 370 -80.09 -13.35 -34.42
C ASN A 370 -79.40 -14.03 -33.21
N GLN A 371 -79.98 -15.11 -32.66
CA GLN A 371 -79.34 -15.92 -31.63
C GLN A 371 -78.08 -16.64 -32.16
N MET A 372 -78.12 -17.22 -33.37
CA MET A 372 -76.92 -17.79 -34.01
C MET A 372 -75.85 -16.73 -34.30
N GLN A 373 -76.22 -15.55 -34.79
CA GLN A 373 -75.28 -14.46 -35.06
C GLN A 373 -74.64 -13.94 -33.76
N ARG A 374 -75.41 -13.83 -32.68
CA ARG A 374 -74.89 -13.42 -31.37
C ARG A 374 -74.00 -14.49 -30.74
N LEU A 375 -74.32 -15.77 -30.91
CA LEU A 375 -73.43 -16.88 -30.54
C LEU A 375 -72.17 -16.91 -31.40
N ALA A 376 -72.25 -16.61 -32.70
CA ALA A 376 -71.09 -16.52 -33.58
C ALA A 376 -70.18 -15.33 -33.20
N GLN A 377 -70.76 -14.18 -32.83
CA GLN A 377 -69.99 -13.05 -32.28
C GLN A 377 -69.30 -13.41 -30.97
N LEU A 378 -70.02 -14.00 -30.00
CA LEU A 378 -69.42 -14.44 -28.73
C LEU A 378 -68.31 -15.50 -28.94
N LEU A 379 -68.51 -16.47 -29.84
CA LEU A 379 -67.48 -17.44 -30.20
C LEU A 379 -66.28 -16.79 -30.90
N GLN A 380 -66.48 -15.71 -31.65
CA GLN A 380 -65.40 -14.95 -32.30
C GLN A 380 -64.65 -14.03 -31.33
N GLU A 381 -65.34 -13.51 -30.30
CA GLU A 381 -64.76 -12.77 -29.17
C GLU A 381 -63.98 -13.71 -28.24
N GLU A 382 -64.49 -14.91 -27.92
CA GLU A 382 -63.70 -15.95 -27.23
C GLU A 382 -62.47 -16.34 -28.05
N ARG A 383 -62.59 -16.43 -29.39
CA ARG A 383 -61.46 -16.79 -30.25
C ARG A 383 -60.38 -15.71 -30.28
N SER A 384 -60.74 -14.43 -30.39
CA SER A 384 -59.76 -13.34 -30.37
C SER A 384 -59.13 -13.15 -28.98
N GLN A 385 -59.86 -13.43 -27.90
CA GLN A 385 -59.29 -13.51 -26.55
C GLN A 385 -58.32 -14.69 -26.40
N GLN A 386 -58.64 -15.86 -26.94
CA GLN A 386 -57.72 -17.01 -26.97
C GLN A 386 -56.48 -16.77 -27.83
N GLU A 387 -56.62 -16.12 -28.99
CA GLU A 387 -55.50 -15.73 -29.85
C GLU A 387 -54.60 -14.69 -29.16
N SER A 388 -55.19 -13.69 -28.49
CA SER A 388 -54.45 -12.71 -27.69
C SER A 388 -53.71 -13.36 -26.51
N ALA A 389 -54.34 -14.29 -25.79
CA ALA A 389 -53.70 -15.04 -24.70
C ALA A 389 -52.57 -15.95 -25.21
N LEU A 390 -52.74 -16.60 -26.36
CA LEU A 390 -51.70 -17.39 -27.03
C LEU A 390 -50.51 -16.52 -27.50
N GLN A 391 -50.77 -15.30 -27.96
CA GLN A 391 -49.73 -14.35 -28.35
C GLN A 391 -48.94 -13.84 -27.13
N LEU A 392 -49.63 -13.59 -26.00
CA LEU A 392 -48.99 -13.20 -24.75
C LEU A 392 -48.12 -14.33 -24.18
N MET A 393 -48.61 -15.58 -24.20
CA MET A 393 -47.83 -16.78 -23.87
C MET A 393 -46.60 -16.97 -24.76
N ARG A 394 -46.72 -16.74 -26.08
CA ARG A 394 -45.57 -16.77 -27.00
C ARG A 394 -44.52 -15.74 -26.60
N GLN A 395 -44.94 -14.49 -26.38
CA GLN A 395 -44.02 -13.40 -26.05
C GLN A 395 -43.35 -13.57 -24.67
N GLN A 396 -43.99 -14.29 -23.74
CA GLN A 396 -43.35 -14.74 -22.49
C GLN A 396 -42.30 -15.83 -22.75
N TYR A 397 -42.67 -16.88 -23.49
CA TYR A 397 -41.77 -17.98 -23.85
C TYR A 397 -40.55 -17.51 -24.67
N GLU A 398 -40.71 -16.50 -25.53
CA GLU A 398 -39.60 -15.86 -26.26
C GLU A 398 -38.62 -15.13 -25.34
N ARG A 399 -39.13 -14.43 -24.30
CA ARG A 399 -38.27 -13.78 -23.31
C ARG A 399 -37.51 -14.81 -22.48
N GLU A 400 -38.17 -15.87 -22.03
CA GLU A 400 -37.50 -17.00 -21.37
C GLU A 400 -36.43 -17.64 -22.28
N GLN A 401 -36.69 -17.81 -23.59
CA GLN A 401 -35.68 -18.31 -24.52
C GLN A 401 -34.50 -17.34 -24.69
N ALA A 402 -34.74 -16.04 -24.83
CA ALA A 402 -33.69 -15.03 -24.97
C ALA A 402 -32.82 -14.91 -23.69
N GLU A 403 -33.44 -14.94 -22.51
CA GLU A 403 -32.75 -14.96 -21.22
C GLU A 403 -31.94 -16.26 -21.04
N LEU A 404 -32.47 -17.42 -21.46
CA LEU A 404 -31.73 -18.68 -21.46
C LEU A 404 -30.56 -18.68 -22.45
N GLU A 405 -30.69 -18.07 -23.63
CA GLU A 405 -29.61 -17.95 -24.60
C GLU A 405 -28.52 -16.99 -24.12
N ALA A 406 -28.88 -15.84 -23.52
CA ALA A 406 -27.95 -14.92 -22.88
C ALA A 406 -27.16 -15.61 -21.75
N ASN A 407 -27.85 -16.30 -20.84
CA ASN A 407 -27.23 -17.08 -19.76
C ASN A 407 -26.31 -18.20 -20.31
N ASN A 408 -26.61 -18.80 -21.47
CA ASN A 408 -25.74 -19.79 -22.10
C ASN A 408 -24.49 -19.18 -22.75
N VAL A 409 -24.56 -17.94 -23.25
CA VAL A 409 -23.38 -17.20 -23.73
C VAL A 409 -22.49 -16.81 -22.55
N GLU A 410 -23.07 -16.29 -21.48
CA GLU A 410 -22.33 -15.93 -20.26
C GLU A 410 -21.69 -17.16 -19.58
N LEU A 411 -22.38 -18.32 -19.52
CA LEU A 411 -21.77 -19.57 -19.04
C LEU A 411 -20.58 -20.03 -19.91
N ARG A 412 -20.65 -19.84 -21.23
CA ARG A 412 -19.53 -20.18 -22.14
C ARG A 412 -18.34 -19.27 -21.93
N GLN A 413 -18.56 -17.96 -21.85
CA GLN A 413 -17.50 -16.99 -21.55
C GLN A 413 -16.85 -17.31 -20.20
N ASN A 414 -17.63 -17.54 -19.14
CA ASN A 414 -17.09 -17.95 -17.84
C ASN A 414 -16.34 -19.29 -17.88
N HIS A 415 -16.74 -20.24 -18.74
CA HIS A 415 -16.03 -21.51 -18.92
C HIS A 415 -14.70 -21.34 -19.66
N GLU A 416 -14.67 -20.54 -20.72
CA GLU A 416 -13.47 -20.19 -21.48
C GLU A 416 -12.47 -19.41 -20.60
N ASP A 417 -12.97 -18.46 -19.80
CA ASP A 417 -12.17 -17.68 -18.85
C ASP A 417 -11.60 -18.55 -17.72
N LEU A 418 -12.39 -19.50 -17.20
CA LEU A 418 -11.92 -20.49 -16.21
C LEU A 418 -10.91 -21.47 -16.81
N GLN A 419 -11.09 -21.88 -18.07
CA GLN A 419 -10.14 -22.75 -18.78
C GLN A 419 -8.81 -22.03 -19.06
N ALA A 420 -8.85 -20.75 -19.43
CA ALA A 420 -7.67 -19.91 -19.58
C ALA A 420 -6.93 -19.75 -18.24
N ARG A 421 -7.65 -19.46 -17.15
CA ARG A 421 -7.06 -19.40 -15.78
C ARG A 421 -6.47 -20.73 -15.35
N TYR A 422 -7.08 -21.86 -15.70
CA TYR A 422 -6.53 -23.20 -15.41
C TYR A 422 -5.22 -23.44 -16.17
N GLN A 423 -5.16 -23.12 -17.47
CA GLN A 423 -3.93 -23.22 -18.27
C GLN A 423 -2.82 -22.31 -17.73
N LEU A 424 -3.16 -21.11 -17.26
CA LEU A 424 -2.22 -20.18 -16.64
C LEU A 424 -1.66 -20.76 -15.33
N LYS A 425 -2.51 -21.37 -14.49
CA LYS A 425 -2.06 -22.09 -13.27
C LYS A 425 -1.26 -23.36 -13.58
N GLU A 426 -1.56 -24.07 -14.66
CA GLU A 426 -0.73 -25.20 -15.13
C GLU A 426 0.66 -24.72 -15.58
N HIS A 427 0.76 -23.53 -16.18
CA HIS A 427 2.04 -22.90 -16.52
C HIS A 427 2.82 -22.46 -15.26
N GLU A 428 2.19 -21.72 -14.35
CA GLU A 428 2.79 -21.33 -13.06
C GLU A 428 3.29 -22.56 -12.27
N HIS A 429 2.54 -23.67 -12.27
CA HIS A 429 2.97 -24.91 -11.64
C HIS A 429 4.13 -25.59 -12.38
N ALA A 430 4.22 -25.49 -13.71
CA ALA A 430 5.36 -25.97 -14.47
C ALA A 430 6.64 -25.14 -14.21
N GLU A 431 6.49 -23.82 -14.09
CA GLU A 431 7.55 -22.87 -13.73
C GLU A 431 8.04 -23.06 -12.28
N LEU A 432 7.13 -23.14 -11.31
CA LEU A 432 7.46 -23.48 -9.91
C LEU A 432 8.15 -24.86 -9.80
N LEU A 433 7.79 -25.83 -10.65
CA LEU A 433 8.50 -27.10 -10.75
C LEU A 433 9.86 -26.99 -11.46
N ALA A 434 10.10 -25.98 -12.29
CA ALA A 434 11.42 -25.68 -12.85
C ALA A 434 12.30 -25.01 -11.78
N GLU A 435 11.82 -23.95 -11.12
CA GLU A 435 12.48 -23.30 -9.98
C GLU A 435 12.83 -24.30 -8.88
N MET A 436 11.89 -25.19 -8.51
CA MET A 436 12.16 -26.26 -7.55
C MET A 436 13.26 -27.23 -8.02
N ARG A 437 13.41 -27.50 -9.32
CA ARG A 437 14.51 -28.35 -9.83
C ARG A 437 15.84 -27.60 -9.74
N GLU A 438 15.90 -26.35 -10.19
CA GLU A 438 17.11 -25.52 -10.12
C GLU A 438 17.57 -25.29 -8.67
N LEU A 439 16.63 -25.02 -7.76
CA LEU A 439 16.90 -24.84 -6.34
C LEU A 439 17.39 -26.14 -5.69
N ASN A 440 16.82 -27.29 -6.06
CA ASN A 440 17.34 -28.61 -5.63
C ASN A 440 18.73 -28.92 -6.21
N GLU A 441 19.02 -28.53 -7.46
CA GLU A 441 20.34 -28.71 -8.06
C GLU A 441 21.39 -27.77 -7.43
N ALA A 442 21.02 -26.53 -7.12
CA ALA A 442 21.85 -25.59 -6.36
C ALA A 442 22.08 -26.06 -4.90
N LEU A 443 21.06 -26.65 -4.25
CA LEU A 443 21.21 -27.28 -2.94
C LEU A 443 22.12 -28.51 -3.00
N LYS A 444 22.04 -29.32 -4.06
CA LYS A 444 22.94 -30.45 -4.28
C LYS A 444 24.38 -29.97 -4.49
N ALA A 445 24.60 -28.96 -5.33
CA ALA A 445 25.92 -28.37 -5.54
C ALA A 445 26.50 -27.76 -4.24
N ARG A 446 25.65 -27.13 -3.40
CA ARG A 446 26.05 -26.71 -2.04
C ARG A 446 26.37 -27.90 -1.15
N GLY A 447 25.60 -28.99 -1.20
CA GLY A 447 25.87 -30.25 -0.49
C GLY A 447 27.20 -30.89 -0.89
N ASP A 448 27.54 -30.89 -2.18
CA ASP A 448 28.83 -31.36 -2.71
C ASP A 448 30.00 -30.45 -2.28
N VAL A 449 29.76 -29.16 -2.03
CA VAL A 449 30.76 -28.23 -1.45
C VAL A 449 30.90 -28.45 0.06
N ILE A 450 29.80 -28.57 0.80
CA ILE A 450 29.79 -28.86 2.25
C ILE A 450 30.49 -30.20 2.52
N SER A 451 30.22 -31.23 1.71
CA SER A 451 30.87 -32.54 1.83
C SER A 451 32.39 -32.46 1.65
N ARG A 452 32.87 -31.66 0.68
CA ARG A 452 34.31 -31.40 0.50
C ARG A 452 34.92 -30.57 1.62
N MET A 453 34.18 -29.61 2.16
CA MET A 453 34.60 -28.82 3.34
C MET A 453 34.68 -29.69 4.61
N GLN A 454 33.75 -30.64 4.78
CA GLN A 454 33.79 -31.64 5.86
C GLN A 454 34.97 -32.59 5.69
N GLU A 455 35.19 -33.15 4.49
CA GLU A 455 36.34 -34.01 4.20
C GLU A 455 37.68 -33.28 4.44
N GLN A 456 37.75 -31.98 4.15
CA GLN A 456 38.93 -31.15 4.45
C GLN A 456 39.05 -30.82 5.94
N HIS A 457 37.94 -30.57 6.64
CA HIS A 457 37.93 -30.36 8.08
C HIS A 457 38.38 -31.63 8.83
N ASP A 458 37.93 -32.81 8.40
CA ASP A 458 38.30 -34.09 9.00
C ASP A 458 39.78 -34.42 8.74
N LYS A 459 40.32 -34.07 7.56
CA LYS A 459 41.78 -34.14 7.30
C LYS A 459 42.56 -33.23 8.25
N ASN A 460 42.17 -31.96 8.37
CA ASN A 460 42.79 -31.01 9.30
C ASN A 460 42.66 -31.47 10.76
N HIS A 461 41.55 -32.12 11.14
CA HIS A 461 41.34 -32.67 12.48
C HIS A 461 42.26 -33.86 12.76
N ASN A 462 42.39 -34.79 11.81
CA ASN A 462 43.34 -35.91 11.90
C ASN A 462 44.80 -35.42 11.96
N GLU A 463 45.18 -34.40 11.18
CA GLU A 463 46.51 -33.77 11.27
C GLU A 463 46.74 -33.09 12.63
N MET A 464 45.75 -32.36 13.15
CA MET A 464 45.79 -31.78 14.49
C MET A 464 45.87 -32.85 15.59
N GLN A 465 45.19 -33.98 15.43
CA GLN A 465 45.27 -35.10 16.38
C GLN A 465 46.66 -35.74 16.37
N LEU A 466 47.23 -36.04 15.20
CA LEU A 466 48.61 -36.53 15.06
C LEU A 466 49.65 -35.56 15.64
N LEU A 467 49.45 -34.25 15.46
CA LEU A 467 50.28 -33.20 16.08
C LEU A 467 50.12 -33.16 17.60
N THR A 468 48.90 -33.38 18.11
CA THR A 468 48.60 -33.43 19.55
C THR A 468 49.23 -34.67 20.18
N ASP A 469 49.09 -35.84 19.58
CA ASP A 469 49.70 -37.09 20.04
C ASP A 469 51.24 -36.93 20.07
N SER A 470 51.85 -36.41 18.99
CA SER A 470 53.29 -36.08 18.96
C SER A 470 53.72 -35.02 19.97
N LEU A 471 52.82 -34.14 20.40
CA LEU A 471 53.08 -33.19 21.49
C LEU A 471 53.00 -33.91 22.86
N THR A 472 52.05 -34.82 23.07
CA THR A 472 51.97 -35.61 24.31
C THR A 472 53.17 -36.55 24.47
N ASP A 473 53.65 -37.19 23.40
CA ASP A 473 54.90 -37.96 23.41
C ASP A 473 56.09 -37.11 23.86
N LYS A 474 56.20 -35.88 23.35
CA LYS A 474 57.27 -34.94 23.73
C LYS A 474 57.11 -34.43 25.15
N SER A 475 55.88 -34.23 25.63
CA SER A 475 55.61 -33.89 27.02
C SER A 475 55.99 -35.02 27.98
N GLN A 476 55.70 -36.29 27.63
CA GLN A 476 56.14 -37.45 28.40
C GLN A 476 57.67 -37.59 28.38
N GLN A 477 58.33 -37.32 27.25
CA GLN A 477 59.80 -37.29 27.17
C GLN A 477 60.40 -36.15 28.03
N LEU A 478 59.77 -34.98 28.06
CA LEU A 478 60.15 -33.87 28.93
C LEU A 478 59.94 -34.21 30.41
N GLU A 479 58.84 -34.87 30.78
CA GLU A 479 58.56 -35.32 32.15
C GLU A 479 59.54 -36.41 32.61
N GLN A 480 59.91 -37.35 31.72
CA GLN A 480 60.98 -38.33 31.98
C GLN A 480 62.35 -37.65 32.16
N LEU A 481 62.66 -36.63 31.35
CA LEU A 481 63.89 -35.84 31.51
C LEU A 481 63.88 -34.99 32.79
N GLN A 482 62.74 -34.41 33.18
CA GLN A 482 62.58 -33.68 34.44
C GLN A 482 62.72 -34.60 35.66
N SER A 483 62.11 -35.78 35.61
CA SER A 483 62.31 -36.83 36.62
C SER A 483 63.79 -37.21 36.72
N ARG A 484 64.48 -37.39 35.59
CA ARG A 484 65.91 -37.71 35.56
C ARG A 484 66.81 -36.57 36.04
N VAL A 485 66.44 -35.31 35.81
CA VAL A 485 67.10 -34.15 36.43
C VAL A 485 66.86 -34.14 37.93
N HIS A 486 65.65 -34.44 38.40
CA HIS A 486 65.35 -34.46 39.82
C HIS A 486 66.04 -35.61 40.58
N GLU A 487 66.24 -36.77 39.94
CA GLU A 487 67.12 -37.84 40.47
C GLU A 487 68.57 -37.36 40.64
N LEU A 488 69.07 -36.51 39.72
CA LEU A 488 70.41 -35.92 39.80
C LEU A 488 70.49 -34.81 40.86
N GLU A 489 69.48 -33.94 40.97
CA GLU A 489 69.36 -32.95 42.05
C GLU A 489 69.34 -33.63 43.43
N GLN A 490 68.65 -34.76 43.59
CA GLN A 490 68.66 -35.54 44.82
C GLN A 490 70.04 -36.19 45.08
N GLN A 491 70.77 -36.62 44.04
CA GLN A 491 72.15 -37.10 44.20
C GLN A 491 73.15 -36.00 44.58
N GLU A 492 72.93 -34.75 44.15
CA GLU A 492 73.70 -33.60 44.65
C GLU A 492 73.32 -33.26 46.09
N GLN A 493 72.04 -33.22 46.44
CA GLN A 493 71.59 -32.94 47.83
C GLN A 493 72.09 -33.98 48.85
N VAL A 494 72.17 -35.26 48.49
CA VAL A 494 72.67 -36.32 49.39
C VAL A 494 74.20 -36.27 49.58
N ASN A 495 74.95 -35.63 48.68
CA ASN A 495 76.42 -35.48 48.79
C ASN A 495 76.89 -34.08 49.22
N GLY A 496 76.00 -33.07 49.26
CA GLY A 496 76.38 -31.67 49.51
C GLY A 496 76.60 -31.30 50.98
N ASP A 497 76.00 -32.01 51.94
CA ASP A 497 75.90 -31.59 53.35
C ASP A 497 77.17 -31.90 54.20
N ALA A 498 78.35 -31.74 53.60
CA ALA A 498 79.65 -32.08 54.19
C ALA A 498 80.75 -31.00 54.05
N GLN A 499 80.51 -29.92 53.31
CA GLN A 499 81.36 -28.70 53.26
C GLN A 499 80.44 -27.47 53.14
N SER A 500 80.04 -26.81 54.23
CA SER A 500 80.86 -25.97 55.12
C SER A 500 81.62 -24.87 54.37
N ASP A 501 81.09 -23.64 54.45
CA ASP A 501 81.74 -22.34 54.24
C ASP A 501 82.81 -22.21 53.13
N VAL A 502 82.41 -21.73 51.94
CA VAL A 502 83.15 -20.66 51.20
C VAL A 502 82.34 -20.06 50.03
N LEU A 503 82.26 -18.73 50.01
CA LEU A 503 82.01 -17.82 48.85
C LEU A 503 80.85 -18.09 47.85
N SER A 504 79.72 -17.44 48.14
CA SER A 504 79.08 -16.40 47.30
C SER A 504 78.60 -16.63 45.84
N THR A 505 77.50 -15.92 45.53
CA THR A 505 76.92 -15.56 44.21
C THR A 505 75.94 -16.53 43.52
N SER A 506 74.64 -16.18 43.54
CA SER A 506 73.66 -16.22 42.41
C SER A 506 72.18 -16.37 42.82
N THR A 507 71.83 -16.47 44.11
CA THR A 507 70.45 -16.73 44.63
C THR A 507 69.39 -15.64 44.32
N ILE A 508 69.70 -14.62 43.53
CA ILE A 508 68.84 -13.45 43.30
C ILE A 508 67.70 -13.74 42.32
N SER A 509 67.99 -14.29 41.14
CA SER A 509 67.00 -14.33 40.04
C SER A 509 65.75 -15.18 40.33
N ARG A 510 65.86 -16.30 41.06
CA ARG A 510 64.70 -17.16 41.38
C ARG A 510 63.78 -16.56 42.45
N ALA A 511 64.30 -15.66 43.29
CA ALA A 511 63.50 -14.89 44.24
C ALA A 511 62.84 -13.67 43.56
N GLU A 512 63.55 -13.00 42.65
CA GLU A 512 63.00 -11.93 41.82
C GLU A 512 61.86 -12.45 40.92
N GLU A 513 62.01 -13.60 40.28
CA GLU A 513 60.99 -14.12 39.35
C GLU A 513 59.68 -14.54 40.03
N LEU A 514 59.75 -15.14 41.22
CA LEU A 514 58.56 -15.41 42.05
C LEU A 514 57.94 -14.12 42.63
N SER A 515 58.76 -13.09 42.89
CA SER A 515 58.25 -11.76 43.27
C SER A 515 57.55 -11.08 42.10
N ARG A 516 58.09 -11.20 40.89
CA ARG A 516 57.59 -10.60 39.65
C ARG A 516 56.27 -11.22 39.17
N LEU A 517 56.08 -12.53 39.39
CA LEU A 517 54.78 -13.17 39.19
C LEU A 517 53.74 -12.67 40.20
N ARG A 518 54.12 -12.50 41.48
CA ARG A 518 53.24 -11.90 42.49
C ARG A 518 52.90 -10.44 42.15
N GLU A 519 53.86 -9.62 41.73
CA GLU A 519 53.63 -8.25 41.25
C GLU A 519 52.71 -8.19 40.01
N LEU A 520 52.67 -9.24 39.19
CA LEU A 520 51.76 -9.36 38.06
C LEU A 520 50.33 -9.67 38.52
N ASP A 521 50.14 -10.66 39.40
CA ASP A 521 48.83 -10.99 39.97
C ASP A 521 48.29 -9.86 40.86
N ASP A 522 49.12 -9.31 41.76
CA ASP A 522 48.84 -8.07 42.51
C ASP A 522 48.52 -6.92 41.55
N GLY A 523 49.16 -6.87 40.37
CA GLY A 523 48.89 -5.89 39.32
C GLY A 523 47.56 -6.10 38.58
N TYR A 524 46.99 -7.30 38.57
CA TYR A 524 45.64 -7.58 38.05
C TYR A 524 44.57 -7.42 39.13
N GLU A 525 44.82 -7.88 40.37
CA GLU A 525 44.00 -7.57 41.53
C GLU A 525 43.92 -6.06 41.78
N GLU A 526 45.04 -5.32 41.71
CA GLU A 526 45.03 -3.87 41.80
C GLU A 526 44.24 -3.24 40.66
N LYS A 527 44.33 -3.73 39.41
CA LYS A 527 43.51 -3.18 38.31
C LYS A 527 42.03 -3.44 38.54
N TYR A 528 41.66 -4.65 38.99
CA TYR A 528 40.28 -5.00 39.30
C TYR A 528 39.75 -4.20 40.49
N ASN A 529 40.53 -4.08 41.57
CA ASN A 529 40.19 -3.30 42.76
C ASN A 529 40.23 -1.79 42.49
N LYS A 530 41.10 -1.28 41.61
CA LYS A 530 41.07 0.11 41.12
C LYS A 530 39.85 0.35 40.26
N LEU A 531 39.48 -0.55 39.35
CA LEU A 531 38.26 -0.43 38.55
C LEU A 531 36.99 -0.51 39.41
N ARG A 532 36.96 -1.42 40.39
CA ARG A 532 35.90 -1.55 41.41
C ARG A 532 35.83 -0.33 42.33
N ALA A 533 36.98 0.23 42.71
CA ALA A 533 37.07 1.47 43.46
C ALA A 533 36.75 2.71 42.60
N LEU A 534 36.93 2.66 41.28
CA LEU A 534 36.56 3.72 40.34
C LEU A 534 35.05 3.67 40.08
N ALA A 535 34.47 2.48 39.90
CA ALA A 535 33.02 2.26 39.91
C ALA A 535 32.39 2.66 41.26
N ALA A 536 33.02 2.33 42.39
CA ALA A 536 32.57 2.78 43.71
C ALA A 536 32.76 4.29 43.92
N LYS A 537 33.82 4.91 43.38
CA LYS A 537 34.03 6.37 43.39
C LYS A 537 33.12 7.10 42.41
N LEU A 538 32.68 6.47 41.32
CA LEU A 538 31.66 7.00 40.41
C LEU A 538 30.27 6.85 41.03
N LYS A 539 29.94 5.72 41.66
CA LYS A 539 28.71 5.56 42.44
C LYS A 539 28.67 6.53 43.62
N LYS A 540 29.80 6.71 44.33
CA LYS A 540 29.94 7.69 45.41
C LYS A 540 29.89 9.12 44.87
N LYS A 541 30.55 9.47 43.75
CA LYS A 541 30.42 10.78 43.09
C LYS A 541 28.99 11.05 42.61
N LEU A 542 28.28 10.05 42.08
CA LEU A 542 26.91 10.20 41.61
C LEU A 542 25.96 10.34 42.80
N GLN A 543 26.18 9.61 43.89
CA GLN A 543 25.48 9.82 45.16
C GLN A 543 25.83 11.17 45.80
N GLU A 544 27.09 11.61 45.77
CA GLU A 544 27.56 12.91 46.26
C GLU A 544 27.00 14.04 45.41
N GLN A 545 26.97 13.93 44.09
CA GLN A 545 26.32 14.89 43.18
C GLN A 545 24.80 14.90 43.38
N THR A 546 24.15 13.74 43.58
CA THR A 546 22.72 13.68 43.93
C THR A 546 22.44 14.32 45.29
N HIS A 547 23.33 14.12 46.26
CA HIS A 547 23.22 14.69 47.60
C HIS A 547 23.63 16.17 47.62
N GLN A 548 24.49 16.62 46.70
CA GLN A 548 24.91 18.00 46.51
C GLN A 548 23.90 18.80 45.70
N ILE A 549 23.21 18.18 44.73
CA ILE A 549 22.01 18.74 44.10
C ILE A 549 20.93 18.91 45.17
N LYS A 550 20.61 17.84 45.94
CA LYS A 550 19.65 17.95 47.05
C LYS A 550 20.09 18.94 48.14
N SER A 551 21.38 19.09 48.39
CA SER A 551 21.93 20.09 49.31
C SER A 551 21.89 21.50 48.74
N MET A 552 21.99 21.69 47.41
CA MET A 552 21.75 22.99 46.77
C MET A 552 20.26 23.33 46.65
N GLU A 553 19.38 22.34 46.48
CA GLU A 553 17.92 22.52 46.55
C GLU A 553 17.51 22.89 47.98
N GLN A 554 18.00 22.16 48.99
CA GLN A 554 17.73 22.44 50.41
C GLN A 554 18.42 23.73 50.90
N ALA A 555 19.65 24.03 50.47
CA ALA A 555 20.30 25.30 50.79
C ALA A 555 19.72 26.47 49.98
N GLY A 556 19.11 26.23 48.82
CA GLY A 556 18.34 27.22 48.06
C GLY A 556 17.02 27.55 48.78
N ALA A 557 16.27 26.53 49.18
CA ALA A 557 15.07 26.69 50.00
C ALA A 557 15.38 27.37 51.34
N ALA A 558 16.39 26.90 52.07
CA ALA A 558 16.80 27.48 53.34
C ALA A 558 17.40 28.89 53.20
N LYS A 559 17.99 29.25 52.05
CA LYS A 559 18.38 30.64 51.76
C LYS A 559 17.16 31.52 51.49
N LEU A 560 16.15 31.04 50.75
CA LEU A 560 14.91 31.79 50.57
C LEU A 560 14.16 31.98 51.89
N GLU A 561 14.08 30.94 52.75
CA GLU A 561 13.51 31.10 54.09
C GLU A 561 14.33 32.06 54.95
N ALA A 562 15.67 31.95 54.95
CA ALA A 562 16.54 32.85 55.69
C ALA A 562 16.50 34.30 55.17
N GLU A 563 16.35 34.53 53.87
CA GLU A 563 16.16 35.87 53.29
C GLU A 563 14.76 36.42 53.62
N VAL A 564 13.72 35.59 53.62
CA VAL A 564 12.36 36.00 54.04
C VAL A 564 12.30 36.30 55.53
N GLU A 565 13.00 35.54 56.38
CA GLU A 565 13.14 35.86 57.82
C GLU A 565 14.04 37.07 58.06
N ALA A 566 15.14 37.23 57.31
CA ALA A 566 15.99 38.41 57.39
C ALA A 566 15.25 39.68 56.92
N ILE A 567 14.39 39.59 55.90
CA ILE A 567 13.52 40.68 55.47
C ILE A 567 12.47 41.00 56.55
N LYS A 568 11.86 40.01 57.20
CA LYS A 568 10.97 40.23 58.36
C LYS A 568 11.72 40.90 59.53
N LEU A 569 12.92 40.44 59.86
CA LEU A 569 13.75 41.01 60.92
C LEU A 569 14.15 42.46 60.59
N ALA A 570 14.61 42.71 59.36
CA ALA A 570 14.92 44.06 58.87
C ALA A 570 13.68 44.97 58.86
N GLN A 571 12.51 44.46 58.48
CA GLN A 571 11.24 45.20 58.52
C GLN A 571 10.84 45.57 59.96
N THR A 572 11.00 44.64 60.92
CA THR A 572 10.75 44.93 62.35
C THR A 572 11.79 45.85 62.97
N GLN A 573 13.07 45.74 62.59
CA GLN A 573 14.15 46.60 63.05
C GLN A 573 13.97 48.03 62.53
N LEU A 574 13.71 48.21 61.24
CA LEU A 574 13.42 49.52 60.64
C LEU A 574 12.20 50.18 61.30
N GLN A 575 11.21 49.38 61.70
CA GLN A 575 10.03 49.85 62.43
C GLN A 575 10.30 50.18 63.92
N GLN A 576 11.37 49.66 64.53
CA GLN A 576 11.89 50.16 65.81
C GLN A 576 12.73 51.44 65.62
N ASP A 577 13.68 51.44 64.69
CA ASP A 577 14.60 52.56 64.46
C ASP A 577 13.85 53.85 64.08
N LEU A 578 12.78 53.74 63.28
CA LEU A 578 11.91 54.86 62.92
C LEU A 578 11.17 55.45 64.14
N ASN A 579 10.93 54.66 65.19
CA ASN A 579 10.39 55.15 66.45
C ASN A 579 11.47 55.75 67.38
N VAL A 580 12.70 55.23 67.35
CA VAL A 580 13.85 55.82 68.07
C VAL A 580 14.22 57.19 67.49
N ALA A 581 14.33 57.29 66.16
CA ALA A 581 14.65 58.54 65.47
C ALA A 581 13.60 59.65 65.70
N ARG A 582 12.33 59.27 65.91
CA ARG A 582 11.25 60.18 66.32
C ARG A 582 11.43 60.70 67.76
N ALA A 583 11.93 59.87 68.67
CA ALA A 583 12.21 60.28 70.06
C ALA A 583 13.46 61.17 70.16
N GLU A 584 14.49 60.91 69.36
CA GLU A 584 15.74 61.70 69.38
C GLU A 584 15.56 63.09 68.75
N ASN A 585 14.79 63.21 67.67
CA ASN A 585 14.43 64.50 67.06
C ASN A 585 13.63 65.45 67.99
N GLN A 586 13.05 64.93 69.08
CA GLN A 586 12.44 65.77 70.12
C GLN A 586 13.44 66.29 71.16
N LYS A 587 14.61 65.64 71.33
CA LYS A 587 15.62 66.05 72.32
C LYS A 587 16.64 67.07 71.79
N LEU A 588 17.00 67.02 70.51
CA LEU A 588 18.05 67.88 69.92
C LEU A 588 17.55 69.27 69.47
N LYS A 589 16.59 69.86 70.21
CA LYS A 589 16.05 71.21 69.95
C LYS A 589 16.41 72.28 70.99
N SER A 590 17.33 72.01 71.92
CA SER A 590 17.67 72.99 72.99
C SER A 590 19.08 72.89 73.60
N LYS A 591 20.08 73.52 72.96
CA LYS A 591 21.10 74.37 73.63
C LYS A 591 21.98 75.10 72.62
N ASP A 592 22.52 76.27 72.99
CA ASP A 592 23.14 77.22 72.08
C ASP A 592 24.23 78.09 72.76
N ARG A 593 25.26 78.48 71.97
CA ARG A 593 26.17 79.66 72.08
C ARG A 593 27.18 79.91 73.22
N SER A 594 28.21 80.68 72.81
CA SER A 594 28.88 81.82 73.50
C SER A 594 30.03 81.53 74.49
N LYS A 595 31.14 82.31 74.60
CA LYS A 595 31.82 83.41 73.84
C LYS A 595 33.21 83.61 74.51
N GLY A 596 34.16 84.36 73.92
CA GLY A 596 35.32 84.88 74.69
C GLY A 596 36.36 85.66 73.86
N SER A 597 36.69 86.88 74.29
CA SER A 597 37.53 87.86 73.59
C SER A 597 37.87 89.06 74.51
N ASN A 598 38.92 89.89 74.34
CA ASN A 598 40.17 89.90 73.55
C ASN A 598 41.14 90.93 74.21
N VAL A 599 42.48 90.79 74.13
CA VAL A 599 43.49 91.72 74.72
C VAL A 599 44.62 92.16 73.73
N LEU A 600 44.26 92.32 72.47
CA LEU A 600 44.50 93.47 71.57
C LEU A 600 45.91 94.05 71.33
N SER A 601 47.00 93.49 71.86
CA SER A 601 48.37 93.89 71.45
C SER A 601 49.32 92.71 71.29
N LEU A 602 49.29 91.73 72.20
CA LEU A 602 49.72 90.37 71.85
C LEU A 602 48.89 89.82 70.69
N GLU A 603 47.65 90.28 70.54
CA GLU A 603 46.76 89.89 69.45
C GLU A 603 46.99 90.62 68.13
N ILE A 604 47.85 91.64 68.02
CA ILE A 604 48.25 92.13 66.69
C ILE A 604 49.32 91.19 66.13
N GLU A 605 50.38 90.93 66.89
CA GLU A 605 51.42 89.97 66.49
C GLU A 605 50.88 88.52 66.41
N ALA A 606 49.96 88.14 67.32
CA ALA A 606 49.26 86.86 67.23
C ALA A 606 48.12 86.87 66.20
N ALA A 607 47.56 88.01 65.77
CA ALA A 607 46.72 88.05 64.57
C ALA A 607 47.55 88.02 63.29
N GLU A 608 48.78 88.51 63.25
CA GLU A 608 49.67 88.35 62.09
C GLU A 608 50.16 86.90 62.00
N LYS A 609 50.59 86.30 63.12
CA LYS A 609 50.92 84.87 63.18
C LYS A 609 49.69 83.99 62.95
N SER A 610 48.52 84.32 63.51
CA SER A 610 47.27 83.60 63.23
C SER A 610 46.72 83.88 61.84
N LEU A 611 46.97 85.04 61.21
CA LEU A 611 46.59 85.29 59.81
C LEU A 611 47.49 84.53 58.86
N ASN A 612 48.79 84.40 59.16
CA ASN A 612 49.72 83.54 58.43
C ASN A 612 49.43 82.05 58.67
N GLU A 613 49.02 81.66 59.89
CA GLU A 613 48.63 80.28 60.19
C GLU A 613 47.23 79.94 59.65
N VAL A 614 46.30 80.90 59.63
CA VAL A 614 44.97 80.79 59.00
C VAL A 614 45.10 80.85 57.49
N SER A 615 46.01 81.63 56.90
CA SER A 615 46.25 81.60 55.45
C SER A 615 46.98 80.32 55.04
N ALA A 616 47.90 79.80 55.85
CA ALA A 616 48.48 78.46 55.66
C ALA A 616 47.42 77.35 55.82
N LYS A 617 46.53 77.44 56.83
CA LYS A 617 45.39 76.53 57.00
C LYS A 617 44.34 76.69 55.89
N LEU A 618 44.16 77.89 55.34
CA LEU A 618 43.27 78.18 54.22
C LEU A 618 43.86 77.56 52.95
N LEU A 619 45.14 77.79 52.65
CA LEU A 619 45.85 77.16 51.53
C LEU A 619 45.83 75.64 51.66
N ALA A 620 46.12 75.09 52.84
CA ALA A 620 45.99 73.65 53.11
C ALA A 620 44.56 73.14 52.89
N LYS A 621 43.53 73.89 53.34
CA LYS A 621 42.13 73.54 53.10
C LYS A 621 41.67 73.75 51.66
N THR A 622 42.31 74.66 50.90
CA THR A 622 42.10 74.81 49.46
C THR A 622 42.73 73.63 48.73
N THR A 623 43.95 73.21 49.07
CA THR A 623 44.56 72.00 48.48
C THR A 623 43.82 70.72 48.89
N ASP A 624 43.32 70.63 50.13
CA ASP A 624 42.43 69.53 50.55
C ASP A 624 41.13 69.54 49.73
N LEU A 625 40.53 70.72 49.51
CA LEU A 625 39.31 70.87 48.71
C LEU A 625 39.53 70.56 47.23
N ASP A 626 40.68 70.92 46.67
CA ASP A 626 41.02 70.65 45.28
C ASP A 626 41.34 69.17 45.05
N ALA A 627 42.06 68.53 45.98
CA ALA A 627 42.21 67.08 46.02
C ALA A 627 40.84 66.37 46.19
N LEU A 628 39.96 66.89 47.05
CA LEU A 628 38.60 66.36 47.19
C LEU A 628 37.77 66.53 45.90
N LYS A 629 37.88 67.66 45.18
CA LYS A 629 37.26 67.86 43.86
C LYS A 629 37.80 66.87 42.83
N GLU A 630 39.12 66.63 42.81
CA GLU A 630 39.74 65.65 41.91
C GLU A 630 39.27 64.23 42.21
N THR A 631 39.19 63.85 43.49
CA THR A 631 38.58 62.55 43.87
C THR A 631 37.10 62.50 43.49
N LEU A 632 36.33 63.57 43.68
CA LEU A 632 34.92 63.65 43.28
C LEU A 632 34.77 63.44 41.76
N ALA A 633 35.54 64.17 40.95
CA ALA A 633 35.54 64.06 39.50
C ALA A 633 35.94 62.64 39.03
N SER A 634 36.92 62.00 39.69
CA SER A 634 37.25 60.59 39.41
C SER A 634 36.08 59.65 39.73
N LYS A 635 35.34 59.90 40.82
CA LYS A 635 34.16 59.10 41.19
C LYS A 635 32.99 59.35 40.23
N GLU A 636 32.73 60.59 39.84
CA GLU A 636 31.75 60.94 38.81
C GLU A 636 32.08 60.24 37.48
N ASN A 637 33.34 60.26 37.05
CA ASN A 637 33.78 59.51 35.88
C ASN A 637 33.48 58.01 36.00
N THR A 638 33.82 57.36 37.13
CA THR A 638 33.47 55.94 37.35
C THR A 638 31.96 55.70 37.38
N ILE A 639 31.15 56.63 37.90
CA ILE A 639 29.69 56.54 37.88
C ILE A 639 29.15 56.64 36.44
N THR A 640 29.71 57.51 35.58
CA THR A 640 29.30 57.55 34.15
C THR A 640 29.73 56.30 33.38
N GLN A 641 30.83 55.66 33.77
CA GLN A 641 31.27 54.39 33.17
C GLN A 641 30.36 53.24 33.57
N LEU A 642 30.07 53.08 34.87
CA LEU A 642 29.13 52.07 35.36
C LEU A 642 27.71 52.26 34.79
N ARG A 643 27.26 53.50 34.59
CA ARG A 643 25.97 53.77 33.92
C ARG A 643 25.95 53.34 32.44
N ARG A 644 27.07 53.49 31.72
CA ARG A 644 27.21 52.97 30.34
C ARG A 644 27.24 51.45 30.31
N GLU A 645 27.92 50.82 31.25
CA GLU A 645 27.98 49.37 31.39
C GLU A 645 26.61 48.76 31.72
N ILE A 646 25.85 49.39 32.63
CA ILE A 646 24.44 49.03 32.91
C ILE A 646 23.58 49.16 31.64
N SER A 647 23.69 50.27 30.89
CA SER A 647 22.92 50.47 29.65
C SER A 647 23.19 49.37 28.60
N ILE A 648 24.44 48.93 28.46
CA ILE A 648 24.82 47.85 27.53
C ILE A 648 24.27 46.49 28.00
N LEU A 649 24.28 46.24 29.31
CA LEU A 649 23.69 45.02 29.89
C LEU A 649 22.16 45.01 29.77
N GLU A 650 21.50 46.15 29.94
CA GLU A 650 20.06 46.32 29.71
C GLU A 650 19.71 46.11 28.23
N GLU A 651 20.50 46.62 27.29
CA GLU A 651 20.32 46.35 25.85
C GLU A 651 20.50 44.85 25.53
N SER A 652 21.53 44.20 26.08
CA SER A 652 21.76 42.75 25.92
C SER A 652 20.60 41.92 26.49
N GLN A 653 20.14 42.24 27.69
CA GLN A 653 19.01 41.57 28.34
C GLN A 653 17.71 41.73 27.55
N ASN A 654 17.45 42.91 26.99
CA ASN A 654 16.30 43.15 26.13
C ASN A 654 16.40 42.38 24.79
N GLY A 655 17.60 42.27 24.22
CA GLY A 655 17.86 41.43 23.04
C GLY A 655 17.59 39.94 23.29
N GLU A 656 18.10 39.40 24.40
CA GLU A 656 17.83 38.01 24.82
C GLU A 656 16.35 37.77 25.11
N ALA A 657 15.67 38.70 25.77
CA ALA A 657 14.23 38.62 26.02
C ALA A 657 13.40 38.65 24.73
N ALA A 658 13.79 39.48 23.74
CA ALA A 658 13.17 39.50 22.43
C ALA A 658 13.38 38.18 21.66
N HIS A 659 14.60 37.65 21.66
CA HIS A 659 14.92 36.35 21.06
C HIS A 659 14.15 35.20 21.72
N SER A 660 14.08 35.17 23.07
CA SER A 660 13.28 34.20 23.83
C SER A 660 11.79 34.26 23.46
N LYS A 661 11.24 35.47 23.29
CA LYS A 661 9.86 35.69 22.84
C LYS A 661 9.64 35.21 21.40
N GLN A 662 10.59 35.42 20.49
CA GLN A 662 10.53 34.93 19.11
C GLN A 662 10.60 33.40 19.05
N LEU A 663 11.52 32.78 19.79
CA LEU A 663 11.64 31.33 19.90
C LEU A 663 10.36 30.72 20.48
N LYS A 664 9.76 31.35 21.49
CA LYS A 664 8.45 30.92 22.01
C LYS A 664 7.35 31.00 20.95
N GLN A 665 7.26 32.10 20.19
CA GLN A 665 6.29 32.19 19.08
C GLN A 665 6.51 31.12 18.00
N GLN A 666 7.76 30.74 17.72
CA GLN A 666 8.06 29.64 16.80
C GLN A 666 7.61 28.29 17.36
N ILE A 667 7.84 28.02 18.65
CA ILE A 667 7.34 26.83 19.35
C ILE A 667 5.80 26.80 19.34
N ASP A 668 5.14 27.92 19.65
CA ASP A 668 3.67 28.01 19.67
C ASP A 668 3.07 27.76 18.25
N ARG A 669 3.72 28.24 17.18
CA ARG A 669 3.35 27.93 15.78
C ARG A 669 3.52 26.46 15.46
N MET A 670 4.69 25.87 15.77
CA MET A 670 4.95 24.44 15.54
C MET A 670 3.98 23.55 16.33
N GLN A 671 3.63 23.91 17.57
CA GLN A 671 2.61 23.20 18.35
C GLN A 671 1.20 23.30 17.75
N THR A 672 0.89 24.37 17.02
CA THR A 672 -0.39 24.54 16.33
C THR A 672 -0.41 23.68 15.07
N GLN A 673 0.61 23.80 14.21
CA GLN A 673 0.79 22.95 13.02
C GLN A 673 0.81 21.45 13.37
N LEU A 674 1.41 21.06 14.50
CA LEU A 674 1.39 19.67 14.97
C LEU A 674 -0.03 19.20 15.34
N LYS A 675 -0.84 20.05 15.98
CA LYS A 675 -2.25 19.73 16.30
C LYS A 675 -3.08 19.59 15.02
N ASP A 676 -2.91 20.51 14.08
CA ASP A 676 -3.66 20.50 12.81
C ASP A 676 -3.29 19.27 11.97
N ALA A 677 -2.00 18.91 11.90
CA ALA A 677 -1.54 17.68 11.25
C ALA A 677 -2.04 16.40 11.96
N VAL A 678 -2.10 16.39 13.31
CA VAL A 678 -2.69 15.29 14.08
C VAL A 678 -4.21 15.18 13.85
N HIS A 679 -4.91 16.32 13.74
CA HIS A 679 -6.34 16.37 13.45
C HIS A 679 -6.64 15.84 12.05
N GLY A 680 -5.94 16.33 11.01
CA GLY A 680 -6.10 15.83 9.64
C GLY A 680 -5.74 14.34 9.50
N LYS A 681 -4.72 13.87 10.24
CA LYS A 681 -4.41 12.43 10.33
C LYS A 681 -5.54 11.63 10.99
N GLN A 682 -6.19 12.18 12.03
CA GLN A 682 -7.32 11.53 12.69
C GLN A 682 -8.55 11.48 11.78
N GLU A 683 -8.83 12.54 11.00
CA GLU A 683 -9.91 12.58 10.01
C GLU A 683 -9.67 11.58 8.86
N ALA A 684 -8.43 11.52 8.36
CA ALA A 684 -8.03 10.52 7.37
C ALA A 684 -8.18 9.09 7.89
N LEU A 685 -7.88 8.84 9.18
CA LEU A 685 -8.10 7.53 9.81
C LEU A 685 -9.59 7.19 9.94
N THR A 686 -10.47 8.14 10.26
CA THR A 686 -11.93 7.91 10.25
C THR A 686 -12.45 7.64 8.85
N GLY A 687 -12.03 8.41 7.84
CA GLY A 687 -12.39 8.16 6.44
C GLY A 687 -11.91 6.79 5.94
N ARG A 688 -10.69 6.38 6.31
CA ARG A 688 -10.17 5.04 5.99
C ARG A 688 -11.04 3.93 6.61
N LYS A 689 -11.47 4.10 7.86
CA LYS A 689 -12.36 3.15 8.54
C LYS A 689 -13.75 3.06 7.92
N GLU A 690 -14.31 4.18 7.45
CA GLU A 690 -15.59 4.19 6.74
C GLU A 690 -15.49 3.50 5.37
N LEU A 691 -14.35 3.65 4.68
CA LEU A 691 -14.05 2.94 3.44
C LEU A 691 -13.85 1.44 3.67
N GLU A 692 -13.10 1.04 4.69
CA GLU A 692 -12.97 -0.36 5.15
C GLU A 692 -14.36 -0.97 5.41
N GLN A 693 -15.21 -0.28 6.17
CA GLN A 693 -16.59 -0.70 6.43
C GLN A 693 -17.48 -0.71 5.18
N ARG A 694 -17.16 0.02 4.11
CA ARG A 694 -17.87 -0.07 2.82
C ARG A 694 -17.36 -1.25 1.99
N ILE A 695 -16.06 -1.53 2.01
CA ILE A 695 -15.43 -2.69 1.35
C ILE A 695 -15.96 -3.99 1.96
N GLU A 696 -16.00 -4.14 3.28
CA GLU A 696 -16.55 -5.37 3.90
C GLU A 696 -18.04 -5.58 3.58
N ARG A 697 -18.84 -4.51 3.49
CA ARG A 697 -20.24 -4.63 3.04
C ARG A 697 -20.34 -5.10 1.58
N LEU A 698 -19.50 -4.59 0.69
CA LEU A 698 -19.45 -5.03 -0.71
C LEU A 698 -18.92 -6.46 -0.86
N LYS A 699 -17.98 -6.91 0.00
CA LYS A 699 -17.55 -8.31 0.07
C LYS A 699 -18.70 -9.24 0.49
N LEU A 700 -19.47 -8.87 1.50
CA LEU A 700 -20.64 -9.65 1.95
C LEU A 700 -21.72 -9.72 0.87
N GLU A 701 -22.01 -8.60 0.21
CA GLU A 701 -22.95 -8.52 -0.93
C GLU A 701 -22.49 -9.41 -2.11
N ALA A 702 -21.19 -9.38 -2.45
CA ALA A 702 -20.60 -10.26 -3.45
C ALA A 702 -20.63 -11.75 -3.05
N ALA A 703 -20.38 -12.07 -1.77
CA ALA A 703 -20.44 -13.44 -1.26
C ALA A 703 -21.87 -14.00 -1.27
N GLU A 704 -22.88 -13.18 -0.98
CA GLU A 704 -24.29 -13.55 -1.11
C GLU A 704 -24.66 -13.81 -2.57
N MET A 705 -24.24 -12.95 -3.50
CA MET A 705 -24.45 -13.17 -4.94
C MET A 705 -23.75 -14.45 -5.44
N HIS A 706 -22.52 -14.73 -4.99
CA HIS A 706 -21.84 -16.00 -5.31
C HIS A 706 -22.57 -17.23 -4.76
N LEU A 707 -23.16 -17.15 -3.57
CA LEU A 707 -23.96 -18.23 -2.99
C LEU A 707 -25.25 -18.46 -3.78
N GLN A 708 -25.94 -17.39 -4.19
CA GLN A 708 -27.13 -17.47 -5.04
C GLN A 708 -26.79 -18.04 -6.43
N LEU A 709 -25.66 -17.66 -7.03
CA LEU A 709 -25.18 -18.24 -8.28
C LEU A 709 -24.87 -19.74 -8.12
N ALA A 710 -24.20 -20.15 -7.04
CA ALA A 710 -23.87 -21.55 -6.79
C ALA A 710 -25.11 -22.44 -6.61
N ASP A 711 -26.13 -21.99 -5.87
CA ASP A 711 -27.40 -22.73 -5.73
C ASP A 711 -28.12 -22.83 -7.08
N ASN A 712 -28.19 -21.74 -7.86
CA ASN A 712 -28.75 -21.77 -9.21
C ASN A 712 -27.98 -22.75 -10.12
N THR A 713 -26.64 -22.75 -10.12
CA THR A 713 -25.83 -23.72 -10.86
C THR A 713 -26.14 -25.15 -10.45
N GLN A 714 -26.24 -25.45 -9.15
CA GLN A 714 -26.61 -26.78 -8.64
C GLN A 714 -28.03 -27.19 -9.06
N GLN A 715 -28.98 -26.24 -9.08
CA GLN A 715 -30.33 -26.47 -9.59
C GLN A 715 -30.35 -26.74 -11.11
N TYR A 716 -29.49 -26.09 -11.91
CA TYR A 716 -29.37 -26.39 -13.34
C TYR A 716 -28.68 -27.73 -13.59
N GLU A 717 -27.62 -28.06 -12.84
CA GLU A 717 -26.90 -29.32 -12.98
C GLU A 717 -27.79 -30.52 -12.63
N THR A 718 -28.57 -30.43 -11.53
CA THR A 718 -29.52 -31.49 -11.16
C THR A 718 -30.66 -31.64 -12.19
N LYS A 719 -31.16 -30.56 -12.78
CA LYS A 719 -32.12 -30.61 -13.92
C LYS A 719 -31.49 -31.25 -15.16
N LEU A 720 -30.22 -30.95 -15.45
CA LEU A 720 -29.47 -31.53 -16.56
C LEU A 720 -29.24 -33.04 -16.37
N GLN A 721 -28.83 -33.47 -15.17
CA GLN A 721 -28.67 -34.88 -14.81
C GLN A 721 -29.99 -35.65 -14.94
N GLN A 722 -31.12 -35.09 -14.48
CA GLN A 722 -32.45 -35.69 -14.68
C GLN A 722 -32.84 -35.81 -16.16
N SER A 723 -32.50 -34.81 -16.98
CA SER A 723 -32.71 -34.85 -18.44
C SER A 723 -31.85 -35.92 -19.12
N GLN A 724 -30.58 -36.05 -18.73
CA GLN A 724 -29.67 -37.10 -19.21
C GLN A 724 -30.12 -38.50 -18.77
N GLU A 725 -30.63 -38.66 -17.55
CA GLU A 725 -31.26 -39.90 -17.08
C GLU A 725 -32.50 -40.27 -17.91
N LEU A 726 -33.35 -39.31 -18.25
CA LEU A 726 -34.53 -39.55 -19.09
C LEU A 726 -34.13 -39.91 -20.53
N LEU A 727 -33.13 -39.22 -21.08
CA LEU A 727 -32.60 -39.52 -22.41
C LEU A 727 -31.97 -40.92 -22.48
N THR A 728 -31.13 -41.28 -21.52
CA THR A 728 -30.48 -42.61 -21.47
C THR A 728 -31.49 -43.75 -21.28
N LYS A 729 -32.54 -43.56 -20.45
CA LYS A 729 -33.67 -44.51 -20.35
C LYS A 729 -34.41 -44.65 -21.68
N SER A 730 -34.64 -43.55 -22.40
CA SER A 730 -35.26 -43.55 -23.73
C SER A 730 -34.38 -44.27 -24.78
N THR A 731 -33.07 -44.04 -24.77
CA THR A 731 -32.11 -44.75 -25.64
C THR A 731 -32.09 -46.25 -25.35
N GLN A 732 -32.05 -46.66 -24.08
CA GLN A 732 -32.13 -48.08 -23.69
C GLN A 732 -33.45 -48.72 -24.15
N GLU A 733 -34.57 -48.01 -24.03
CA GLU A 733 -35.86 -48.45 -24.58
C GLU A 733 -35.86 -48.60 -26.11
N LEU A 734 -35.14 -47.74 -26.84
CA LEU A 734 -34.97 -47.84 -28.29
C LEU A 734 -34.08 -49.02 -28.67
N ASP A 735 -32.93 -49.21 -28.01
CA ASP A 735 -32.04 -50.36 -28.24
C ASP A 735 -32.76 -51.69 -27.98
N VAL A 736 -33.56 -51.79 -26.90
CA VAL A 736 -34.39 -52.97 -26.62
C VAL A 736 -35.42 -53.20 -27.74
N ARG A 737 -36.12 -52.15 -28.22
CA ARG A 737 -37.06 -52.27 -29.34
C ARG A 737 -36.37 -52.66 -30.65
N GLN A 738 -35.17 -52.16 -30.92
CA GLN A 738 -34.39 -52.48 -32.11
C GLN A 738 -33.81 -53.91 -32.06
N SER A 739 -33.44 -54.39 -30.87
CA SER A 739 -33.10 -55.80 -30.64
C SER A 739 -34.30 -56.73 -30.86
N ALA A 740 -35.51 -56.31 -30.48
CA ALA A 740 -36.73 -57.07 -30.71
C ALA A 740 -37.14 -57.07 -32.21
N LEU A 741 -36.96 -55.96 -32.91
CA LEU A 741 -37.19 -55.87 -34.36
C LEU A 741 -36.23 -56.76 -35.14
N THR A 742 -34.93 -56.73 -34.86
CA THR A 742 -33.95 -57.60 -35.52
C THR A 742 -34.18 -59.09 -35.21
N GLN A 743 -34.62 -59.44 -34.00
CA GLN A 743 -35.09 -60.79 -33.69
C GLN A 743 -36.31 -61.16 -34.56
N LEU A 744 -37.30 -60.28 -34.69
CA LEU A 744 -38.48 -60.50 -35.53
C LEU A 744 -38.13 -60.65 -37.02
N GLU A 745 -37.19 -59.86 -37.54
CA GLU A 745 -36.66 -59.98 -38.91
C GLU A 745 -35.96 -61.33 -39.15
N THR A 746 -35.16 -61.80 -38.18
CA THR A 746 -34.53 -63.15 -38.31
C THR A 746 -35.54 -64.28 -38.21
N ALA A 747 -36.59 -64.13 -37.37
CA ALA A 747 -37.70 -65.07 -37.30
C ALA A 747 -38.50 -65.08 -38.62
N LEU A 748 -38.77 -63.91 -39.20
CA LEU A 748 -39.43 -63.77 -40.51
C LEU A 748 -38.60 -64.43 -41.61
N ARG A 749 -37.31 -64.12 -41.73
CA ARG A 749 -36.41 -64.77 -42.72
C ARG A 749 -36.30 -66.28 -42.56
N ASN A 750 -36.43 -66.81 -41.35
CA ASN A 750 -36.46 -68.24 -41.11
C ASN A 750 -37.83 -68.84 -41.49
N ALA A 751 -38.94 -68.16 -41.19
CA ALA A 751 -40.28 -68.55 -41.63
C ALA A 751 -40.39 -68.54 -43.17
N GLU A 752 -39.86 -67.51 -43.83
CA GLU A 752 -39.73 -67.39 -45.29
C GLU A 752 -38.97 -68.59 -45.86
N ARG A 753 -37.76 -68.90 -45.36
CA ARG A 753 -37.00 -70.09 -45.77
C ARG A 753 -37.78 -71.40 -45.56
N THR A 754 -38.48 -71.56 -44.45
CA THR A 754 -39.32 -72.77 -44.24
C THR A 754 -40.52 -72.81 -45.17
N SER A 755 -41.05 -71.66 -45.60
CA SER A 755 -42.10 -71.56 -46.62
C SER A 755 -41.55 -71.86 -48.02
N GLU A 756 -40.35 -71.39 -48.36
CA GLU A 756 -39.65 -71.75 -49.60
C GLU A 756 -39.32 -73.25 -49.65
N GLN A 757 -38.84 -73.83 -48.55
CA GLN A 757 -38.61 -75.27 -48.40
C GLN A 757 -39.91 -76.05 -48.53
N LEU A 758 -40.98 -75.64 -47.84
CA LEU A 758 -42.29 -76.30 -47.93
C LEU A 758 -42.94 -76.11 -49.30
N GLN A 759 -42.68 -75.00 -50.01
CA GLN A 759 -43.09 -74.82 -51.41
C GLN A 759 -42.29 -75.69 -52.38
N ALA A 760 -40.99 -75.86 -52.14
CA ALA A 760 -40.16 -76.79 -52.89
C ALA A 760 -40.64 -78.23 -52.67
N GLU A 761 -40.79 -78.67 -51.41
CA GLU A 761 -41.35 -79.96 -51.02
C GLU A 761 -42.77 -80.17 -51.53
N TYR A 762 -43.62 -79.14 -51.52
CA TYR A 762 -44.96 -79.20 -52.12
C TYR A 762 -44.91 -79.27 -53.65
N SER A 763 -43.95 -78.63 -54.32
CA SER A 763 -43.75 -78.78 -55.77
C SER A 763 -43.28 -80.20 -56.11
N ASP A 764 -42.40 -80.76 -55.28
CA ASP A 764 -41.85 -82.11 -55.40
C ASP A 764 -42.93 -83.17 -55.09
N TYR A 765 -43.73 -82.95 -54.05
CA TYR A 765 -44.91 -83.73 -53.71
C TYR A 765 -45.99 -83.60 -54.78
N LYS A 766 -46.21 -82.42 -55.37
CA LYS A 766 -47.14 -82.22 -56.48
C LYS A 766 -46.68 -82.93 -57.74
N LEU A 767 -45.38 -82.99 -58.03
CA LEU A 767 -44.82 -83.80 -59.12
C LEU A 767 -44.99 -85.30 -58.86
N LYS A 768 -44.66 -85.77 -57.65
CA LYS A 768 -44.86 -87.17 -57.21
C LYS A 768 -46.35 -87.55 -57.21
N ALA A 769 -47.22 -86.67 -56.72
CA ALA A 769 -48.67 -86.85 -56.65
C ALA A 769 -49.32 -86.74 -58.04
N GLN A 770 -48.84 -85.91 -58.97
CA GLN A 770 -49.29 -85.93 -60.36
C GLN A 770 -48.82 -87.19 -61.10
N ALA A 771 -47.62 -87.70 -60.81
CA ALA A 771 -47.18 -89.01 -61.30
C ALA A 771 -48.01 -90.17 -60.72
N VAL A 772 -48.48 -90.06 -59.47
CA VAL A 772 -49.39 -91.03 -58.83
C VAL A 772 -50.84 -90.86 -59.31
N LEU A 773 -51.36 -89.66 -59.51
CA LEU A 773 -52.72 -89.39 -60.05
C LEU A 773 -52.84 -89.80 -61.52
N ARG A 774 -51.76 -89.74 -62.30
CA ARG A 774 -51.68 -90.39 -63.63
C ARG A 774 -51.68 -91.93 -63.55
N LYS A 775 -51.55 -92.52 -62.35
CA LYS A 775 -51.49 -93.97 -62.09
C LYS A 775 -52.65 -94.51 -61.26
N HIS A 776 -53.35 -93.66 -60.51
CA HIS A 776 -54.48 -93.99 -59.65
C HIS A 776 -55.62 -93.00 -59.90
N GLN A 777 -56.58 -93.43 -60.72
CA GLN A 777 -57.93 -92.91 -60.63
C GLN A 777 -58.67 -93.63 -59.48
N ASN A 778 -59.39 -92.84 -58.67
CA ASN A 778 -60.37 -93.20 -57.63
C ASN A 778 -59.86 -93.43 -56.20
N ARG A 779 -60.63 -92.85 -55.26
CA ARG A 779 -60.50 -92.83 -53.77
C ARG A 779 -59.32 -91.96 -53.27
N ASP A 780 -59.44 -91.17 -52.19
CA ASP A 780 -60.37 -91.21 -51.05
C ASP A 780 -61.02 -89.83 -50.75
N THR A 781 -62.30 -89.81 -50.36
CA THR A 781 -63.07 -88.59 -50.01
C THR A 781 -62.79 -88.03 -48.62
N ASP A 782 -62.08 -88.77 -47.75
CA ASP A 782 -61.85 -88.34 -46.37
C ASP A 782 -60.74 -87.27 -46.28
N LYS A 783 -59.74 -87.36 -47.18
CA LYS A 783 -58.62 -86.40 -47.25
C LYS A 783 -59.04 -84.99 -47.67
N GLU A 784 -60.10 -84.87 -48.48
CA GLU A 784 -60.66 -83.56 -48.84
C GLU A 784 -61.18 -82.82 -47.60
N ARG A 785 -61.70 -83.55 -46.61
CA ARG A 785 -62.32 -82.98 -45.42
C ARG A 785 -61.30 -82.46 -44.39
N ASP A 786 -60.19 -83.18 -44.22
CA ASP A 786 -59.07 -82.70 -43.41
C ASP A 786 -58.39 -81.50 -44.09
N LEU A 787 -58.19 -81.55 -45.42
CA LEU A 787 -57.67 -80.42 -46.19
C LEU A 787 -58.60 -79.20 -46.18
N GLU A 788 -59.92 -79.37 -46.16
CA GLU A 788 -60.87 -78.27 -45.94
C GLU A 788 -60.74 -77.67 -44.54
N SER A 789 -60.48 -78.48 -43.51
CA SER A 789 -60.25 -78.01 -42.14
C SER A 789 -58.95 -77.22 -42.02
N GLU A 790 -57.85 -77.73 -42.59
CA GLU A 790 -56.57 -77.03 -42.64
C GLU A 790 -56.65 -75.75 -43.49
N LEU A 791 -57.33 -75.77 -44.65
CA LEU A 791 -57.60 -74.56 -45.44
C LEU A 791 -58.45 -73.53 -44.69
N ALA A 792 -59.42 -73.96 -43.88
CA ALA A 792 -60.19 -73.05 -43.04
C ALA A 792 -59.32 -72.42 -41.93
N MET A 793 -58.46 -73.21 -41.29
CA MET A 793 -57.52 -72.74 -40.27
C MET A 793 -56.46 -71.79 -40.86
N VAL A 794 -55.87 -72.14 -42.00
CA VAL A 794 -54.90 -71.29 -42.72
C VAL A 794 -55.55 -70.00 -43.21
N ARG A 795 -56.79 -70.02 -43.71
CA ARG A 795 -57.54 -68.79 -44.06
C ARG A 795 -57.86 -67.93 -42.84
N ALA A 796 -58.08 -68.55 -41.67
CA ALA A 796 -58.28 -67.81 -40.43
C ALA A 796 -56.99 -67.10 -39.96
N THR A 797 -55.84 -67.79 -39.97
CA THR A 797 -54.54 -67.18 -39.63
C THR A 797 -54.10 -66.16 -40.68
N GLU A 798 -54.30 -66.42 -41.97
CA GLU A 798 -54.07 -65.48 -43.07
C GLU A 798 -54.90 -64.20 -42.89
N LYS A 799 -56.19 -64.32 -42.53
CA LYS A 799 -57.06 -63.17 -42.26
C LYS A 799 -56.62 -62.39 -41.02
N GLN A 800 -56.16 -63.07 -39.97
CA GLN A 800 -55.68 -62.43 -38.74
C GLN A 800 -54.32 -61.74 -38.94
N LEU A 801 -53.42 -62.33 -39.75
CA LEU A 801 -52.17 -61.71 -40.17
C LEU A 801 -52.41 -60.50 -41.08
N ARG A 802 -53.38 -60.57 -42.01
CA ARG A 802 -53.80 -59.39 -42.79
C ARG A 802 -54.31 -58.26 -41.88
N ALA A 803 -55.21 -58.56 -40.93
CA ALA A 803 -55.69 -57.56 -39.98
C ALA A 803 -54.55 -56.94 -39.15
N SER A 804 -53.58 -57.74 -38.70
CA SER A 804 -52.41 -57.26 -37.97
C SER A 804 -51.48 -56.39 -38.84
N ASN A 805 -51.29 -56.73 -40.11
CA ASN A 805 -50.52 -55.92 -41.06
C ASN A 805 -51.25 -54.63 -41.43
N GLU A 806 -52.58 -54.66 -41.53
CA GLU A 806 -53.42 -53.49 -41.84
C GLU A 806 -53.46 -52.52 -40.65
N GLU A 807 -53.56 -53.02 -39.40
CA GLU A 807 -53.36 -52.22 -38.19
C GLU A 807 -51.94 -51.62 -38.13
N SER A 808 -50.92 -52.42 -38.45
CA SER A 808 -49.52 -51.96 -38.47
C SER A 808 -49.28 -50.89 -39.55
N ALA A 809 -49.87 -51.03 -40.73
CA ALA A 809 -49.80 -50.03 -41.79
C ALA A 809 -50.50 -48.73 -41.39
N VAL A 810 -51.69 -48.80 -40.77
CA VAL A 810 -52.38 -47.63 -40.21
C VAL A 810 -51.55 -46.98 -39.09
N ARG A 811 -50.77 -47.75 -38.33
CA ARG A 811 -49.86 -47.24 -37.30
C ARG A 811 -48.63 -46.55 -37.90
N ILE A 812 -48.05 -47.09 -38.98
CA ILE A 812 -46.96 -46.47 -39.73
C ILE A 812 -47.43 -45.12 -40.31
N VAL A 813 -48.55 -45.09 -41.03
CA VAL A 813 -49.10 -43.84 -41.61
C VAL A 813 -49.38 -42.77 -40.55
N LYS A 814 -49.80 -43.16 -39.34
CA LYS A 814 -49.96 -42.22 -38.20
C LYS A 814 -48.61 -41.67 -37.69
N LEU A 815 -47.56 -42.49 -37.64
CA LEU A 815 -46.22 -42.06 -37.24
C LEU A 815 -45.56 -41.18 -38.32
N GLU A 816 -45.75 -41.51 -39.60
CA GLU A 816 -45.30 -40.68 -40.73
C GLU A 816 -45.97 -39.30 -40.71
N ALA A 817 -47.29 -39.24 -40.47
CA ALA A 817 -48.01 -37.98 -40.29
C ALA A 817 -47.47 -37.17 -39.10
N GLN A 818 -47.23 -37.81 -37.95
CA GLN A 818 -46.64 -37.15 -36.78
C GLN A 818 -45.22 -36.62 -37.05
N ILE A 819 -44.37 -37.38 -37.75
CA ILE A 819 -43.03 -36.93 -38.16
C ILE A 819 -43.13 -35.73 -39.10
N GLU A 820 -44.07 -35.74 -40.03
CA GLU A 820 -44.26 -34.66 -41.01
C GLU A 820 -44.84 -33.38 -40.37
N ASP A 821 -45.74 -33.51 -39.39
CA ASP A 821 -46.22 -32.35 -38.62
C ASP A 821 -45.14 -31.80 -37.67
N MET A 822 -44.30 -32.66 -37.08
CA MET A 822 -43.11 -32.21 -36.32
C MET A 822 -42.08 -31.52 -37.22
N ARG A 823 -41.88 -31.97 -38.46
CA ARG A 823 -41.04 -31.29 -39.46
C ARG A 823 -41.58 -29.90 -39.80
N LYS A 824 -42.89 -29.77 -40.07
CA LYS A 824 -43.54 -28.47 -40.30
C LYS A 824 -43.45 -27.57 -39.07
N MET A 825 -43.62 -28.11 -37.86
CA MET A 825 -43.46 -27.35 -36.62
C MET A 825 -42.02 -26.82 -36.46
N ASN A 826 -41.01 -27.63 -36.78
CA ASN A 826 -39.61 -27.20 -36.75
C ASN A 826 -39.28 -26.20 -37.88
N GLN A 827 -39.82 -26.36 -39.09
CA GLN A 827 -39.69 -25.36 -40.17
C GLN A 827 -40.36 -24.02 -39.80
N ASN A 828 -41.52 -24.07 -39.14
CA ASN A 828 -42.21 -22.88 -38.65
C ASN A 828 -41.43 -22.21 -37.50
N LYS A 829 -40.79 -22.98 -36.59
CA LYS A 829 -39.87 -22.43 -35.59
C LYS A 829 -38.61 -21.82 -36.21
N LEU A 830 -38.03 -22.45 -37.23
CA LEU A 830 -36.87 -21.91 -37.96
C LEU A 830 -37.19 -20.58 -38.64
N ARG A 831 -38.36 -20.47 -39.30
CA ARG A 831 -38.85 -19.19 -39.84
C ARG A 831 -39.07 -18.16 -38.73
N TYR A 832 -39.75 -18.54 -37.66
CA TYR A 832 -40.02 -17.66 -36.53
C TYR A 832 -38.74 -17.08 -35.93
N ASN A 833 -37.70 -17.90 -35.75
CA ASN A 833 -36.40 -17.43 -35.28
C ASN A 833 -35.69 -16.52 -36.30
N GLN A 834 -35.89 -16.73 -37.61
CA GLN A 834 -35.39 -15.81 -38.66
C GLN A 834 -36.14 -14.47 -38.64
N ASP A 835 -37.46 -14.49 -38.46
CA ASP A 835 -38.31 -13.29 -38.35
C ASP A 835 -37.96 -12.49 -37.07
N VAL A 836 -37.67 -13.17 -35.95
CA VAL A 836 -37.21 -12.54 -34.69
C VAL A 836 -35.79 -11.98 -34.83
N LEU A 837 -34.87 -12.67 -35.51
CA LEU A 837 -33.53 -12.12 -35.77
C LEU A 837 -33.59 -10.86 -36.64
N ALA A 838 -34.42 -10.84 -37.69
CA ALA A 838 -34.65 -9.64 -38.49
C ALA A 838 -35.19 -8.47 -37.63
N MET A 839 -36.17 -8.74 -36.75
CA MET A 839 -36.69 -7.72 -35.83
C MET A 839 -35.66 -7.23 -34.80
N LEU A 840 -34.72 -8.09 -34.38
CA LEU A 840 -33.61 -7.67 -33.50
C LEU A 840 -32.59 -6.80 -34.23
N ASP A 841 -32.38 -7.00 -35.53
CA ASP A 841 -31.54 -6.13 -36.36
C ASP A 841 -32.26 -4.81 -36.69
N ASP A 842 -33.55 -4.81 -37.03
CA ASP A 842 -34.37 -3.59 -37.16
C ASP A 842 -34.30 -2.73 -35.87
N LEU A 843 -34.37 -3.36 -34.69
CA LEU A 843 -34.26 -2.69 -33.39
C LEU A 843 -32.82 -2.23 -33.06
N ARG A 844 -31.78 -2.82 -33.65
CA ARG A 844 -30.40 -2.33 -33.54
C ARG A 844 -30.23 -1.06 -34.37
N ASP A 845 -30.70 -1.06 -35.61
CA ASP A 845 -30.68 0.10 -36.50
C ASP A 845 -31.50 1.27 -35.91
N GLU A 846 -32.66 1.01 -35.31
CA GLU A 846 -33.44 2.04 -34.60
C GLU A 846 -32.65 2.59 -33.41
N ASN A 847 -32.02 1.75 -32.58
CA ASN A 847 -31.20 2.21 -31.46
C ASN A 847 -29.98 3.00 -31.91
N GLU A 848 -29.28 2.58 -32.97
CA GLU A 848 -28.15 3.33 -33.53
C GLU A 848 -28.61 4.72 -34.00
N SER A 849 -29.72 4.80 -34.75
CA SER A 849 -30.30 6.06 -35.19
C SER A 849 -30.71 6.99 -34.03
N LEU A 850 -31.25 6.43 -32.94
CA LEU A 850 -31.58 7.17 -31.71
C LEU A 850 -30.32 7.66 -30.97
N THR A 851 -29.22 6.88 -30.99
CA THR A 851 -27.94 7.36 -30.44
C THR A 851 -27.32 8.45 -31.31
N GLU A 852 -27.39 8.36 -32.64
CA GLU A 852 -26.99 9.46 -33.52
C GLU A 852 -27.82 10.72 -33.27
N GLU A 853 -29.15 10.61 -33.18
CA GLU A 853 -30.00 11.78 -32.94
C GLU A 853 -29.69 12.42 -31.58
N LYS A 854 -29.50 11.60 -30.54
CA LYS A 854 -29.09 12.07 -29.21
C LYS A 854 -27.72 12.75 -29.23
N GLN A 855 -26.76 12.28 -30.03
CA GLN A 855 -25.49 12.96 -30.25
C GLN A 855 -25.67 14.29 -31.00
N ARG A 856 -26.48 14.33 -32.05
CA ARG A 856 -26.82 15.57 -32.80
C ARG A 856 -27.52 16.60 -31.91
N GLN A 857 -28.44 16.18 -31.04
CA GLN A 857 -29.09 17.04 -30.05
C GLN A 857 -28.08 17.59 -29.02
N LEU A 858 -27.12 16.78 -28.57
CA LEU A 858 -26.06 17.22 -27.66
C LEU A 858 -25.11 18.23 -28.33
N GLN A 859 -24.74 18.00 -29.60
CA GLN A 859 -23.96 18.94 -30.40
C GLN A 859 -24.70 20.27 -30.59
N LEU A 860 -26.00 20.24 -30.92
CA LEU A 860 -26.85 21.43 -31.03
C LEU A 860 -26.92 22.21 -29.71
N GLN A 861 -26.99 21.52 -28.57
CA GLN A 861 -26.96 22.15 -27.25
C GLN A 861 -25.59 22.77 -26.94
N GLN A 862 -24.49 22.13 -27.32
CA GLN A 862 -23.14 22.70 -27.20
C GLN A 862 -22.98 23.96 -28.07
N GLU A 863 -23.48 23.95 -29.31
CA GLU A 863 -23.53 25.16 -30.16
C GLU A 863 -24.35 26.30 -29.53
N GLN A 864 -25.51 25.99 -28.93
CA GLN A 864 -26.34 26.99 -28.25
C GLN A 864 -25.61 27.58 -27.04
N LEU A 865 -24.91 26.75 -26.25
CA LEU A 865 -24.09 27.21 -25.14
C LEU A 865 -22.89 28.05 -25.59
N GLN A 866 -22.25 27.71 -26.72
CA GLN A 866 -21.20 28.54 -27.33
C GLN A 866 -21.75 29.89 -27.80
N LYS A 867 -22.92 29.91 -28.47
CA LYS A 867 -23.59 31.15 -28.91
C LYS A 867 -23.99 32.04 -27.72
N HIS A 868 -24.46 31.45 -26.62
CA HIS A 868 -24.72 32.19 -25.38
C HIS A 868 -23.44 32.68 -24.70
N ARG A 869 -22.36 31.90 -24.70
CA ARG A 869 -21.05 32.35 -24.20
C ARG A 869 -20.53 33.55 -25.00
N GLN A 870 -20.63 33.51 -26.34
CA GLN A 870 -20.27 34.64 -27.20
C GLN A 870 -21.14 35.88 -26.95
N GLN A 871 -22.45 35.71 -26.71
CA GLN A 871 -23.34 36.82 -26.31
C GLN A 871 -22.95 37.42 -24.96
N ILE A 872 -22.51 36.61 -23.99
CA ILE A 872 -22.01 37.09 -22.70
C ILE A 872 -20.67 37.81 -22.88
N GLU A 873 -19.74 37.25 -23.66
CA GLU A 873 -18.44 37.88 -23.96
C GLU A 873 -18.63 39.24 -24.65
N GLN A 874 -19.55 39.36 -25.63
CA GLN A 874 -19.93 40.64 -26.26
C GLN A 874 -20.58 41.64 -25.27
N MET A 875 -21.41 41.15 -24.34
CA MET A 875 -22.00 42.00 -23.29
C MET A 875 -20.94 42.48 -22.29
N ASP A 876 -20.02 41.61 -21.87
CA ASP A 876 -18.91 41.94 -20.99
C ASP A 876 -17.89 42.87 -21.67
N GLU A 877 -17.67 42.77 -22.98
CA GLU A 877 -16.92 43.77 -23.75
C GLU A 877 -17.64 45.13 -23.79
N GLY A 878 -18.95 45.14 -24.05
CA GLY A 878 -19.76 46.34 -23.97
C GLY A 878 -19.82 46.96 -22.56
N HIS A 879 -19.67 46.15 -21.51
CA HIS A 879 -19.58 46.59 -20.11
C HIS A 879 -18.18 47.11 -19.79
N ARG A 880 -17.12 46.42 -20.24
CA ARG A 880 -15.70 46.82 -20.16
C ARG A 880 -15.47 48.18 -20.86
N LEU A 881 -16.09 48.42 -22.00
CA LEU A 881 -16.05 49.71 -22.71
C LEU A 881 -16.74 50.81 -21.90
N ARG A 882 -17.93 50.55 -21.35
CA ARG A 882 -18.63 51.50 -20.47
C ARG A 882 -17.86 51.79 -19.18
N VAL A 883 -17.22 50.78 -18.57
CA VAL A 883 -16.34 50.96 -17.41
C VAL A 883 -15.13 51.82 -17.78
N SER A 884 -14.44 51.55 -18.89
CA SER A 884 -13.29 52.35 -19.35
C SER A 884 -13.66 53.80 -19.67
N GLN A 885 -14.88 54.06 -20.16
CA GLN A 885 -15.40 55.42 -20.35
C GLN A 885 -15.71 56.12 -19.01
N LEU A 886 -16.24 55.39 -18.03
CA LEU A 886 -16.45 55.91 -16.67
C LEU A 886 -15.12 56.14 -15.94
N GLU A 887 -14.12 55.28 -16.10
CA GLU A 887 -12.77 55.44 -15.59
C GLU A 887 -12.11 56.71 -16.17
N GLN A 888 -12.21 56.94 -17.49
CA GLN A 888 -11.75 58.20 -18.10
C GLN A 888 -12.52 59.44 -17.61
N GLN A 889 -13.83 59.32 -17.36
CA GLN A 889 -14.61 60.43 -16.78
C GLN A 889 -14.22 60.71 -15.32
N ILE A 890 -13.92 59.67 -14.54
CA ILE A 890 -13.40 59.80 -13.17
C ILE A 890 -12.01 60.43 -13.19
N GLU A 891 -11.10 59.99 -14.05
CA GLU A 891 -9.75 60.56 -14.18
C GLU A 891 -9.81 62.05 -14.59
N GLN A 892 -10.69 62.42 -15.52
CA GLN A 892 -10.94 63.82 -15.88
C GLN A 892 -11.51 64.63 -14.70
N LEU A 893 -12.41 64.04 -13.90
CA LEU A 893 -12.95 64.68 -12.70
C LEU A 893 -11.91 64.80 -11.57
N GLU A 894 -11.02 63.83 -11.39
CA GLU A 894 -9.93 63.88 -10.40
C GLU A 894 -8.86 64.92 -10.76
N GLN A 895 -8.49 65.02 -12.05
CA GLN A 895 -7.61 66.08 -12.53
C GLN A 895 -8.21 67.48 -12.24
N VAL A 896 -9.52 67.66 -12.44
CA VAL A 896 -10.24 68.90 -12.08
C VAL A 896 -10.37 69.10 -10.56
N ALA A 897 -10.55 68.02 -9.78
CA ALA A 897 -10.69 68.07 -8.32
C ALA A 897 -9.41 68.51 -7.58
N SER A 898 -8.23 68.36 -8.21
CA SER A 898 -6.95 68.80 -7.64
C SER A 898 -6.85 70.32 -7.38
N ALA A 899 -7.80 71.12 -7.91
CA ALA A 899 -7.67 72.57 -8.04
C ALA A 899 -8.73 73.43 -7.31
N LYS A 900 -9.28 73.01 -6.15
CA LYS A 900 -9.80 73.92 -5.07
C LYS A 900 -10.23 73.20 -3.78
N GLN A 901 -10.03 73.87 -2.64
CA GLN A 901 -10.68 73.56 -1.35
C GLN A 901 -12.07 74.25 -1.25
N PRO A 902 -12.79 74.15 -0.10
CA PRO A 902 -13.79 73.13 0.22
C PRO A 902 -15.21 73.76 0.34
N VAL A 903 -16.24 73.00 0.76
CA VAL A 903 -17.31 73.45 1.72
C VAL A 903 -18.42 72.39 1.91
N GLN A 904 -18.76 72.16 3.18
CA GLN A 904 -20.03 71.75 3.84
C GLN A 904 -21.09 70.84 3.16
N ALA A 905 -21.75 70.04 4.00
CA ALA A 905 -22.88 69.17 3.66
C ALA A 905 -24.24 69.90 3.71
N GLN A 906 -25.27 69.36 3.02
CA GLN A 906 -26.58 69.02 3.63
C GLN A 906 -27.57 68.31 2.68
N VAL A 907 -28.24 67.27 3.20
CA VAL A 907 -29.70 66.94 3.13
C VAL A 907 -30.52 67.28 1.86
N VAL A 908 -30.98 66.21 1.17
CA VAL A 908 -32.38 65.90 0.70
C VAL A 908 -33.29 67.09 0.32
N PRO A 909 -33.82 67.21 -0.93
CA PRO A 909 -35.04 66.45 -1.29
C PRO A 909 -35.29 66.03 -2.76
N ILE A 910 -36.28 65.13 -2.88
CA ILE A 910 -37.03 64.59 -4.04
C ILE A 910 -37.95 65.70 -4.64
N PRO A 911 -38.14 65.88 -5.97
CA PRO A 911 -39.09 65.03 -6.73
C PRO A 911 -38.89 64.77 -8.26
N ALA A 912 -39.74 63.84 -8.70
CA ALA A 912 -40.25 63.43 -10.04
C ALA A 912 -40.27 64.49 -11.19
N THR A 913 -40.43 64.14 -12.48
CA THR A 913 -41.43 63.20 -13.06
C THR A 913 -41.11 62.58 -14.44
N ALA A 914 -41.60 61.35 -14.64
CA ALA A 914 -42.09 60.71 -15.89
C ALA A 914 -41.12 60.49 -17.09
N GLY A 915 -41.15 59.33 -17.76
CA GLY A 915 -41.91 58.09 -17.49
C GLY A 915 -41.98 57.13 -18.70
N ILE A 916 -42.73 56.02 -18.56
CA ILE A 916 -43.09 55.02 -19.62
C ILE A 916 -41.90 54.12 -20.07
N ALA A 917 -41.94 52.78 -20.02
CA ALA A 917 -42.95 51.82 -19.53
C ALA A 917 -42.38 50.40 -19.25
N SER A 918 -43.24 49.56 -18.64
CA SER A 918 -43.33 48.08 -18.73
C SER A 918 -42.51 47.16 -17.80
N THR A 919 -43.17 46.04 -17.47
CA THR A 919 -42.72 44.76 -16.83
C THR A 919 -42.29 44.71 -15.34
N SER A 920 -43.22 44.17 -14.53
CA SER A 920 -43.06 43.26 -13.36
C SER A 920 -42.10 43.61 -12.20
N SER A 921 -42.71 44.02 -11.08
CA SER A 921 -42.16 44.13 -9.71
C SER A 921 -42.03 42.74 -9.01
N PRO A 922 -41.23 42.58 -7.92
CA PRO A 922 -40.92 41.26 -7.34
C PRO A 922 -41.83 40.81 -6.18
N GLU A 923 -41.90 39.48 -6.05
CA GLU A 923 -41.77 38.63 -4.84
C GLU A 923 -42.54 38.89 -3.50
N GLN A 924 -42.75 37.78 -2.77
CA GLN A 924 -43.08 37.64 -1.33
C GLN A 924 -44.50 37.99 -0.85
N SER A 925 -45.38 36.97 -0.85
CA SER A 925 -46.37 36.75 0.22
C SER A 925 -46.97 35.33 0.21
N LYS A 926 -47.35 34.87 1.41
CA LYS A 926 -48.18 33.69 1.74
C LYS A 926 -47.63 32.28 1.56
N ILE A 927 -47.27 31.72 2.72
CA ILE A 927 -47.61 30.36 3.16
C ILE A 927 -49.14 30.16 3.14
N ASP A 928 -49.60 28.90 3.07
CA ASP A 928 -50.99 28.41 3.20
C ASP A 928 -52.02 28.90 2.16
N TYR A 929 -52.48 27.97 1.30
CA TYR A 929 -53.80 27.33 1.46
C TYR A 929 -53.95 26.08 0.55
N LEU A 930 -54.62 25.03 1.05
CA LEU A 930 -55.28 23.89 0.35
C LEU A 930 -54.64 23.31 -0.93
N LEU A 931 -54.30 22.03 -1.09
CA LEU A 931 -54.80 20.78 -0.48
C LEU A 931 -56.30 20.50 -0.70
N GLU A 932 -56.64 19.88 -1.84
CA GLU A 932 -57.65 18.80 -1.99
C GLU A 932 -57.60 18.20 -3.42
N HIS A 933 -57.67 16.86 -3.51
CA HIS A 933 -58.15 15.94 -4.59
C HIS A 933 -57.99 16.27 -6.11
N ASP A 934 -57.83 15.29 -7.02
CA ASP A 934 -58.06 13.83 -6.91
C ASP A 934 -57.23 12.98 -7.92
N GLY A 935 -57.21 11.66 -7.73
CA GLY A 935 -57.13 10.69 -8.84
C GLY A 935 -55.77 10.07 -9.23
N SER A 936 -55.52 8.84 -8.76
CA SER A 936 -54.66 7.77 -9.34
C SER A 936 -53.14 7.99 -9.53
N GLY A 937 -52.30 7.05 -9.06
CA GLY A 937 -50.88 7.00 -9.44
C GLY A 937 -49.89 6.39 -8.42
N GLU A 938 -50.06 5.13 -8.00
CA GLU A 938 -49.00 4.42 -7.27
C GLU A 938 -47.85 4.03 -8.23
N THR A 939 -46.77 4.82 -8.29
CA THR A 939 -45.37 4.40 -8.63
C THR A 939 -44.34 5.56 -8.66
N LEU A 940 -44.50 6.64 -7.87
CA LEU A 940 -43.58 7.80 -7.90
C LEU A 940 -42.86 8.15 -6.59
N ALA A 941 -42.77 7.20 -5.64
CA ALA A 941 -42.11 7.41 -4.34
C ALA A 941 -40.62 6.98 -4.28
N GLN A 942 -40.14 6.12 -5.20
CA GLN A 942 -38.77 5.58 -5.15
C GLN A 942 -37.79 6.21 -6.17
N LEU A 943 -38.28 6.95 -7.18
CA LEU A 943 -37.44 7.65 -8.16
C LEU A 943 -37.15 9.13 -7.80
N ALA A 944 -37.76 9.65 -6.73
CA ALA A 944 -37.59 11.04 -6.29
C ALA A 944 -36.33 11.29 -5.43
N ALA A 945 -35.59 10.25 -5.06
CA ALA A 945 -34.42 10.34 -4.16
C ALA A 945 -33.08 10.65 -4.87
N GLN A 946 -33.02 10.68 -6.20
CA GLN A 946 -31.77 10.86 -6.98
C GLN A 946 -31.64 12.20 -7.73
N ARG A 947 -32.40 13.25 -7.36
CA ARG A 947 -32.28 14.58 -8.01
C ARG A 947 -32.22 15.76 -7.03
N LYS A 948 -31.15 15.86 -6.22
CA LYS A 948 -30.84 17.13 -5.52
C LYS A 948 -29.41 17.40 -5.01
N ILE A 949 -28.34 17.02 -5.73
CA ILE A 949 -27.06 17.77 -5.67
C ILE A 949 -26.42 17.85 -7.07
N SER A 950 -26.65 18.96 -7.80
CA SER A 950 -25.73 19.54 -8.82
C SER A 950 -26.39 20.71 -9.55
N THR A 951 -26.11 21.95 -9.11
CA THR A 951 -26.11 23.19 -9.93
C THR A 951 -25.51 24.36 -9.14
N ALA A 952 -24.28 24.21 -8.64
CA ALA A 952 -23.44 25.34 -8.25
C ALA A 952 -22.39 25.55 -9.34
N SER A 953 -22.41 26.72 -9.99
CA SER A 953 -21.67 27.01 -11.22
C SER A 953 -20.17 26.69 -11.12
N ARG A 954 -19.70 25.74 -11.95
CA ARG A 954 -18.30 25.70 -12.37
C ARG A 954 -18.11 26.73 -13.49
N ARG A 955 -17.23 27.71 -13.27
CA ARG A 955 -16.62 28.44 -14.40
C ARG A 955 -15.73 27.49 -15.19
N SER A 956 -15.76 27.62 -16.51
CA SER A 956 -14.79 26.96 -17.39
C SER A 956 -13.40 27.54 -17.17
N HIS A 957 -12.48 26.72 -16.66
CA HIS A 957 -11.09 26.79 -17.07
C HIS A 957 -10.85 25.50 -17.85
N ASP A 958 -10.48 25.63 -19.12
CA ASP A 958 -10.30 24.49 -20.00
C ASP A 958 -9.05 23.68 -19.61
N PHE A 959 -9.04 22.40 -19.97
CA PHE A 959 -7.93 21.49 -19.70
C PHE A 959 -6.70 21.90 -20.53
N MET A 960 -5.52 21.88 -19.89
CA MET A 960 -4.24 22.08 -20.55
C MET A 960 -3.94 20.88 -21.48
N PRO A 961 -3.48 21.09 -22.73
CA PRO A 961 -3.14 19.99 -23.64
C PRO A 961 -2.07 19.06 -23.05
N LEU A 962 -2.16 17.76 -23.37
CA LEU A 962 -1.38 16.72 -22.72
C LEU A 962 0.15 16.86 -22.90
N ASP A 963 0.58 17.45 -24.01
CA ASP A 963 1.99 17.73 -24.32
C ASP A 963 2.65 18.75 -23.36
N GLU A 964 1.85 19.63 -22.74
CA GLU A 964 2.35 20.61 -21.77
C GLU A 964 2.48 19.99 -20.37
N LEU A 965 1.68 18.95 -20.07
CA LEU A 965 1.79 18.17 -18.83
C LEU A 965 3.03 17.26 -18.82
N LEU A 966 3.45 16.77 -19.99
CA LEU A 966 4.66 15.96 -20.13
C LEU A 966 5.97 16.78 -20.06
N ASN A 967 5.88 18.12 -20.16
CA ASN A 967 7.01 19.03 -19.89
C ASN A 967 7.07 19.53 -18.43
N THR A 968 6.08 19.23 -17.59
CA THR A 968 6.13 19.56 -16.14
C THR A 968 6.78 18.44 -15.34
N SER A 969 7.98 18.70 -14.80
CA SER A 969 8.72 17.74 -13.97
C SER A 969 8.16 17.61 -12.55
N LEU A 970 8.39 16.45 -11.93
CA LEU A 970 7.63 15.92 -10.78
C LEU A 970 7.76 16.69 -9.45
N ASN A 971 8.64 17.69 -9.36
CA ASN A 971 9.01 18.35 -8.09
C ASN A 971 8.25 19.66 -7.82
N ALA A 972 6.98 19.74 -8.23
CA ALA A 972 6.14 20.95 -8.13
C ALA A 972 5.16 20.96 -6.93
N ILE A 973 5.38 20.13 -5.90
CA ILE A 973 4.61 20.15 -4.64
C ILE A 973 5.55 20.32 -3.44
N SER A 974 5.98 21.56 -3.22
CA SER A 974 6.57 22.02 -1.97
C SER A 974 5.91 23.35 -1.59
N SER A 975 5.37 23.43 -0.38
CA SER A 975 4.65 24.62 0.10
C SER A 975 5.61 25.71 0.56
N ASP A 976 5.75 26.80 -0.21
CA ASP A 976 5.86 28.20 0.30
C ASP A 976 6.13 29.25 -0.81
N THR A 977 5.20 29.45 -1.75
CA THR A 977 5.13 30.69 -2.59
C THR A 977 3.71 30.97 -3.12
N VAL A 978 2.77 31.35 -2.23
CA VAL A 978 1.41 31.79 -2.62
C VAL A 978 1.16 33.26 -2.26
N THR A 979 2.03 34.14 -2.76
CA THR A 979 1.75 35.57 -2.90
C THR A 979 2.44 36.09 -4.17
N THR A 980 1.84 37.09 -4.84
CA THR A 980 2.37 37.79 -6.02
C THR A 980 2.76 36.92 -7.23
N ILE A 981 1.79 36.62 -8.09
CA ILE A 981 1.79 36.96 -9.53
C ILE A 981 0.31 37.09 -9.93
N SER A 982 -0.12 38.30 -10.31
CA SER A 982 -1.52 38.60 -10.66
C SER A 982 -1.60 39.59 -11.83
N HIS A 983 -0.70 39.48 -12.81
CA HIS A 983 -0.73 40.24 -14.06
C HIS A 983 -0.12 39.43 -15.22
N PHE A 984 -0.92 38.59 -15.86
CA PHE A 984 -0.70 38.21 -17.26
C PHE A 984 -2.04 37.81 -17.90
N GLY A 985 -2.31 38.28 -19.13
CA GLY A 985 -3.53 37.95 -19.88
C GLY A 985 -4.66 38.99 -19.84
N ARG A 986 -4.50 40.10 -20.60
CA ARG A 986 -5.63 40.90 -21.09
C ARG A 986 -5.38 41.25 -22.56
N SER A 987 -6.06 40.54 -23.46
CA SER A 987 -5.99 40.85 -24.90
C SER A 987 -6.59 42.22 -25.21
N VAL A 988 -5.98 42.91 -26.17
CA VAL A 988 -6.56 44.05 -26.88
C VAL A 988 -6.61 43.65 -28.36
N SER A 989 -7.82 43.65 -28.91
CA SER A 989 -8.05 43.43 -30.35
C SER A 989 -7.83 44.73 -31.12
N MET A 990 -7.60 44.60 -32.42
CA MET A 990 -7.57 45.71 -33.38
C MET A 990 -8.91 46.45 -33.44
N GLN A 991 -8.85 47.77 -33.68
CA GLN A 991 -9.72 48.47 -34.62
C GLN A 991 -9.01 49.80 -35.01
N ASP A 992 -8.63 49.92 -36.28
CA ASP A 992 -8.50 51.08 -37.20
C ASP A 992 -8.15 52.49 -36.62
N ASP A 993 -7.34 53.35 -37.26
CA ASP A 993 -7.04 53.52 -38.69
C ASP A 993 -5.68 54.27 -38.91
N ASP A 994 -5.16 54.27 -40.14
CA ASP A 994 -4.08 55.14 -40.71
C ASP A 994 -2.92 55.64 -39.79
N PHE A 995 -1.73 55.00 -39.91
CA PHE A 995 -0.47 55.64 -40.33
C PHE A 995 0.70 54.63 -40.39
N GLU A 996 1.05 54.14 -41.59
CA GLU A 996 2.19 53.24 -41.77
C GLU A 996 3.55 53.97 -41.66
N LEU A 997 4.47 53.46 -40.82
CA LEU A 997 5.87 53.10 -41.16
C LEU A 997 6.85 53.02 -39.96
N ASP A 998 6.57 53.61 -38.79
CA ASP A 998 7.57 53.72 -37.69
C ASP A 998 7.35 52.77 -36.49
N GLN A 999 6.19 52.09 -36.40
CA GLN A 999 5.87 51.23 -35.24
C GLN A 999 6.65 49.90 -35.20
N ALA A 1000 7.16 49.41 -36.33
CA ALA A 1000 7.84 48.11 -36.43
C ALA A 1000 9.10 47.98 -35.52
N ARG A 1001 9.68 49.10 -35.09
CA ARG A 1001 10.77 49.12 -34.10
C ARG A 1001 10.30 49.00 -32.65
N GLY A 1002 9.10 49.47 -32.34
CA GLY A 1002 8.51 49.40 -31.00
C GLY A 1002 8.20 47.97 -30.60
N ASP A 1003 7.41 47.27 -31.41
CA ASP A 1003 7.00 45.89 -31.12
C ASP A 1003 8.16 44.91 -31.19
N ALA A 1004 9.12 45.10 -32.10
CA ALA A 1004 10.36 44.33 -32.13
C ALA A 1004 11.17 44.51 -30.83
N GLN A 1005 11.25 45.73 -30.29
CA GLN A 1005 11.95 45.99 -29.03
C GLN A 1005 11.16 45.44 -27.82
N ALA A 1006 9.83 45.55 -27.81
CA ALA A 1006 8.98 45.04 -26.74
C ALA A 1006 8.98 43.51 -26.68
N THR A 1007 8.88 42.84 -27.83
CA THR A 1007 8.98 41.37 -27.93
C THR A 1007 10.41 40.88 -27.61
N LEU A 1008 11.46 41.62 -28.00
CA LEU A 1008 12.84 41.31 -27.61
C LEU A 1008 13.08 41.49 -26.10
N LEU A 1009 12.43 42.47 -25.45
CA LEU A 1009 12.48 42.62 -24.00
C LEU A 1009 11.70 41.50 -23.29
N ALA A 1010 10.48 41.17 -23.73
CA ALA A 1010 9.67 40.09 -23.15
C ALA A 1010 10.31 38.70 -23.33
N THR A 1011 10.97 38.45 -24.47
CA THR A 1011 11.75 37.21 -24.70
C THR A 1011 13.04 37.20 -23.89
N LYS A 1012 13.72 38.35 -23.71
CA LYS A 1012 14.89 38.47 -22.81
C LYS A 1012 14.52 38.30 -21.33
N GLU A 1013 13.34 38.75 -20.91
CA GLU A 1013 12.82 38.53 -19.57
C GLU A 1013 12.43 37.07 -19.35
N ARG A 1014 11.72 36.44 -20.29
CA ARG A 1014 11.52 34.97 -20.31
C ARG A 1014 12.83 34.21 -20.28
N LEU A 1015 13.84 34.63 -21.06
CA LEU A 1015 15.16 34.02 -21.07
C LEU A 1015 15.84 34.15 -19.70
N ASN A 1016 15.83 35.32 -19.07
CA ASN A 1016 16.41 35.53 -17.74
C ASN A 1016 15.68 34.72 -16.64
N ILE A 1017 14.36 34.54 -16.76
CA ILE A 1017 13.56 33.65 -15.90
C ILE A 1017 13.94 32.18 -16.13
N GLN A 1018 14.14 31.75 -17.38
CA GLN A 1018 14.59 30.38 -17.66
C GLN A 1018 16.06 30.17 -17.27
N GLU A 1019 16.94 31.15 -17.42
CA GLU A 1019 18.32 31.10 -16.91
C GLU A 1019 18.36 31.04 -15.38
N SER A 1020 17.50 31.79 -14.66
CA SER A 1020 17.44 31.73 -13.20
C SER A 1020 16.89 30.38 -12.72
N ARG A 1021 15.89 29.82 -13.42
CA ARG A 1021 15.41 28.44 -13.21
C ARG A 1021 16.49 27.39 -13.51
N VAL A 1022 17.25 27.54 -14.59
CA VAL A 1022 18.37 26.65 -14.91
C VAL A 1022 19.45 26.76 -13.84
N ARG A 1023 19.85 27.97 -13.42
CA ARG A 1023 20.80 28.16 -12.30
C ARG A 1023 20.31 27.53 -11.00
N HIS A 1024 19.02 27.63 -10.69
CA HIS A 1024 18.41 27.01 -9.51
C HIS A 1024 18.34 25.49 -9.62
N LEU A 1025 17.99 24.94 -10.78
CA LEU A 1025 18.02 23.50 -11.05
C LEU A 1025 19.44 22.94 -11.04
N THR A 1026 20.43 23.67 -11.57
CA THR A 1026 21.85 23.30 -11.46
C THR A 1026 22.33 23.36 -10.01
N ALA A 1027 21.88 24.32 -9.21
CA ALA A 1027 22.19 24.39 -7.78
C ALA A 1027 21.56 23.20 -7.01
N LEU A 1028 20.28 22.90 -7.25
CA LEU A 1028 19.60 21.73 -6.67
C LEU A 1028 20.20 20.41 -7.15
N LEU A 1029 20.62 20.30 -8.41
CA LEU A 1029 21.30 19.12 -8.93
C LEU A 1029 22.68 18.96 -8.29
N ALA A 1030 23.44 20.04 -8.10
CA ALA A 1030 24.71 20.01 -7.36
C ALA A 1030 24.51 19.68 -5.87
N GLU A 1031 23.42 20.12 -5.25
CA GLU A 1031 23.06 19.75 -3.87
C GLU A 1031 22.64 18.28 -3.77
N ASN A 1032 21.84 17.77 -4.72
CA ASN A 1032 21.49 16.35 -4.81
C ASN A 1032 22.70 15.46 -5.14
N GLU A 1033 23.62 15.92 -6.00
CA GLU A 1033 24.90 15.25 -6.29
C GLU A 1033 25.79 15.24 -5.04
N GLN A 1034 25.85 16.35 -4.29
CA GLN A 1034 26.57 16.42 -3.02
C GLN A 1034 25.96 15.49 -1.96
N ASP A 1035 24.63 15.40 -1.87
CA ASP A 1035 23.93 14.49 -0.94
C ASP A 1035 24.04 13.02 -1.38
N LEU A 1036 24.00 12.73 -2.68
CA LEU A 1036 24.30 11.40 -3.22
C LEU A 1036 25.77 11.01 -2.94
N ALA A 1037 26.71 11.95 -3.02
CA ALA A 1037 28.10 11.74 -2.64
C ALA A 1037 28.24 11.51 -1.11
N LYS A 1038 27.55 12.27 -0.25
CA LYS A 1038 27.50 12.04 1.21
C LYS A 1038 26.90 10.66 1.52
N LEU A 1039 25.79 10.29 0.88
CA LEU A 1039 25.12 9.00 1.07
C LEU A 1039 25.99 7.84 0.56
N THR A 1040 26.67 7.99 -0.56
CA THR A 1040 27.65 7.00 -1.07
C THR A 1040 28.83 6.87 -0.11
N GLN A 1041 29.41 7.98 0.35
CA GLN A 1041 30.50 7.97 1.33
C GLN A 1041 30.06 7.32 2.67
N MET A 1042 28.83 7.58 3.11
CA MET A 1042 28.26 6.93 4.30
C MET A 1042 28.01 5.43 4.05
N ASN A 1043 27.53 5.05 2.87
CA ASN A 1043 27.28 3.66 2.49
C ASN A 1043 28.60 2.86 2.44
N ASP A 1044 29.65 3.44 1.88
CA ASP A 1044 30.99 2.83 1.87
C ASP A 1044 31.68 2.85 3.23
N MET A 1045 31.43 3.87 4.07
CA MET A 1045 31.84 3.88 5.47
C MET A 1045 31.13 2.77 6.27
N LEU A 1046 29.83 2.55 6.04
CA LEU A 1046 29.06 1.48 6.67
C LEU A 1046 29.48 0.10 6.17
N LYS A 1047 29.73 -0.08 4.87
CA LYS A 1047 30.32 -1.31 4.30
C LYS A 1047 31.70 -1.60 4.88
N GLU A 1048 32.55 -0.58 5.03
CA GLU A 1048 33.88 -0.80 5.59
C GLU A 1048 33.84 -0.98 7.11
N GLU A 1049 32.92 -0.36 7.85
CA GLU A 1049 32.76 -0.65 9.29
C GLU A 1049 32.15 -2.05 9.50
N LEU A 1050 31.21 -2.50 8.66
CA LEU A 1050 30.73 -3.88 8.61
C LEU A 1050 31.92 -4.84 8.37
N ARG A 1051 32.72 -4.62 7.32
CA ARG A 1051 33.95 -5.40 7.06
C ARG A 1051 34.97 -5.31 8.19
N ARG A 1052 35.07 -4.18 8.91
CA ARG A 1052 35.98 -4.04 10.06
C ARG A 1052 35.47 -4.84 11.25
N GLN A 1053 34.16 -4.93 11.43
CA GLN A 1053 33.51 -5.75 12.45
C GLN A 1053 33.60 -7.24 12.11
N GLU A 1054 33.28 -7.67 10.88
CA GLU A 1054 33.52 -9.03 10.38
C GLU A 1054 34.98 -9.45 10.61
N ARG A 1055 35.95 -8.62 10.16
CA ARG A 1055 37.38 -8.85 10.40
C ARG A 1055 37.77 -8.77 11.88
N SER A 1056 36.92 -8.24 12.77
CA SER A 1056 37.13 -8.21 14.21
C SER A 1056 36.62 -9.47 14.91
N GLU A 1057 35.46 -9.98 14.48
CA GLU A 1057 34.89 -11.25 14.92
C GLU A 1057 35.77 -12.42 14.44
N GLU A 1058 36.30 -12.35 13.20
CA GLU A 1058 37.36 -13.26 12.74
C GLU A 1058 38.66 -13.14 13.55
N ARG A 1059 39.08 -11.92 13.92
CA ARG A 1059 40.26 -11.71 14.80
C ARG A 1059 40.04 -12.32 16.17
N GLU A 1060 38.82 -12.25 16.72
CA GLU A 1060 38.50 -12.79 18.05
C GLU A 1060 38.71 -14.32 18.09
N GLN A 1061 38.34 -15.03 17.03
CA GLN A 1061 38.64 -16.45 16.86
C GLN A 1061 40.16 -16.75 16.84
N HIS A 1062 40.96 -15.88 16.21
CA HIS A 1062 42.42 -16.00 16.18
C HIS A 1062 43.13 -15.43 17.43
N MET A 1063 42.42 -14.70 18.31
CA MET A 1063 42.99 -13.97 19.46
C MET A 1063 43.55 -14.91 20.54
N HIS A 1064 43.05 -16.15 20.62
CA HIS A 1064 43.63 -17.18 21.48
C HIS A 1064 45.12 -17.45 21.14
N ASN A 1065 45.54 -17.21 19.89
CA ASN A 1065 46.92 -17.40 19.43
C ASN A 1065 47.80 -16.12 19.55
N SER A 1066 47.50 -15.26 20.53
CA SER A 1066 48.17 -13.97 20.74
C SER A 1066 49.68 -14.08 21.01
N GLU A 1067 50.17 -15.17 21.58
CA GLU A 1067 51.61 -15.41 21.78
C GLU A 1067 52.35 -15.71 20.48
N TYR A 1068 51.75 -16.46 19.56
CA TYR A 1068 52.32 -16.67 18.22
C TYR A 1068 52.35 -15.35 17.45
N LEU A 1069 51.28 -14.56 17.50
CA LEU A 1069 51.25 -13.21 16.92
C LEU A 1069 52.36 -12.32 17.48
N LYS A 1070 52.54 -12.27 18.81
CA LYS A 1070 53.64 -11.57 19.49
C LYS A 1070 55.02 -12.02 18.95
N ASN A 1071 55.23 -13.32 18.79
CA ASN A 1071 56.49 -13.87 18.27
C ASN A 1071 56.72 -13.59 16.78
N VAL A 1072 55.67 -13.64 15.95
CA VAL A 1072 55.72 -13.28 14.52
C VAL A 1072 55.96 -11.79 14.33
N PHE A 1073 55.27 -10.94 15.08
CA PHE A 1073 55.41 -9.48 15.03
C PHE A 1073 56.78 -9.01 15.55
N LEU A 1074 57.29 -9.64 16.63
CA LEU A 1074 58.64 -9.37 17.12
C LEU A 1074 59.69 -9.74 16.06
N LYS A 1075 59.57 -10.90 15.40
CA LYS A 1075 60.44 -11.29 14.27
C LYS A 1075 60.34 -10.32 13.09
N PHE A 1076 59.14 -9.87 12.73
CA PHE A 1076 58.94 -8.91 11.64
C PHE A 1076 59.66 -7.57 11.90
N ILE A 1077 59.74 -7.14 13.16
CA ILE A 1077 60.46 -5.93 13.57
C ILE A 1077 61.97 -6.15 13.67
N THR A 1078 62.43 -7.29 14.22
CA THR A 1078 63.87 -7.53 14.51
C THR A 1078 64.68 -8.09 13.34
N LEU A 1079 64.08 -8.86 12.43
CA LEU A 1079 64.76 -9.37 11.24
C LEU A 1079 65.10 -8.21 10.30
N SER A 1080 66.37 -8.04 9.93
CA SER A 1080 66.82 -6.97 9.01
C SER A 1080 66.66 -7.32 7.53
N ASN A 1081 66.27 -8.56 7.20
CA ASN A 1081 66.20 -9.05 5.82
C ASN A 1081 64.83 -8.83 5.16
N SER A 1082 64.83 -8.21 3.97
CA SER A 1082 63.63 -7.80 3.22
C SER A 1082 62.72 -8.98 2.86
N ASP A 1083 63.30 -10.07 2.34
CA ASP A 1083 62.51 -11.20 1.84
C ASP A 1083 61.90 -12.04 2.97
N GLU A 1084 62.55 -12.07 4.13
CA GLU A 1084 62.00 -12.71 5.34
C GLU A 1084 60.83 -11.89 5.91
N ARG A 1085 60.94 -10.55 5.95
CA ARG A 1085 59.80 -9.68 6.29
C ARG A 1085 58.63 -9.92 5.35
N GLN A 1086 58.86 -9.96 4.04
CA GLN A 1086 57.81 -10.19 3.04
C GLN A 1086 57.11 -11.55 3.25
N ARG A 1087 57.85 -12.62 3.56
CA ARG A 1087 57.27 -13.95 3.89
C ARG A 1087 56.40 -13.95 5.15
N LEU A 1088 56.60 -13.01 6.08
CA LEU A 1088 55.77 -12.87 7.28
C LEU A 1088 54.51 -12.01 7.06
N VAL A 1089 54.42 -11.20 5.99
CA VAL A 1089 53.22 -10.37 5.72
C VAL A 1089 51.94 -11.21 5.50
N PRO A 1090 51.95 -12.32 4.73
CA PRO A 1090 50.79 -13.21 4.63
C PRO A 1090 50.35 -13.80 5.98
N VAL A 1091 51.31 -14.15 6.85
CA VAL A 1091 51.04 -14.71 8.19
C VAL A 1091 50.45 -13.65 9.13
N LEU A 1092 50.97 -12.42 9.07
CA LEU A 1092 50.37 -11.29 9.79
C LEU A 1092 48.94 -11.00 9.27
N ASN A 1093 48.70 -11.11 7.96
CA ASN A 1093 47.38 -10.88 7.39
C ASN A 1093 46.35 -11.93 7.81
N THR A 1094 46.68 -13.23 7.81
CA THR A 1094 45.72 -14.28 8.21
C THR A 1094 45.30 -14.18 9.68
N ILE A 1095 46.22 -13.75 10.57
CA ILE A 1095 45.95 -13.59 12.00
C ILE A 1095 45.23 -12.27 12.31
N LEU A 1096 45.68 -11.14 11.75
CA LEU A 1096 45.14 -9.81 12.06
C LEU A 1096 43.96 -9.37 11.16
N ARG A 1097 43.69 -10.11 10.08
CA ARG A 1097 42.67 -9.78 9.06
C ARG A 1097 42.76 -8.31 8.64
N LEU A 1098 43.93 -7.99 8.07
CA LEU A 1098 44.28 -6.65 7.65
C LEU A 1098 43.52 -6.28 6.37
N SER A 1099 43.20 -4.99 6.22
CA SER A 1099 42.64 -4.50 4.95
C SER A 1099 43.70 -4.59 3.86
N ARG A 1100 43.25 -4.63 2.60
CA ARG A 1100 44.14 -4.63 1.43
C ARG A 1100 45.21 -3.53 1.49
N ASN A 1101 44.81 -2.32 1.89
CA ASN A 1101 45.71 -1.17 2.02
C ASN A 1101 46.73 -1.36 3.15
N GLU A 1102 46.35 -1.97 4.27
CA GLU A 1102 47.27 -2.30 5.38
C GLU A 1102 48.26 -3.41 4.98
N VAL A 1103 47.83 -4.41 4.21
CA VAL A 1103 48.69 -5.46 3.63
C VAL A 1103 49.66 -4.87 2.61
N GLU A 1104 49.20 -3.96 1.74
CA GLU A 1104 50.03 -3.28 0.76
C GLU A 1104 51.06 -2.35 1.44
N MET A 1105 50.68 -1.62 2.48
CA MET A 1105 51.63 -0.86 3.32
C MET A 1105 52.66 -1.77 4.02
N LEU A 1106 52.24 -2.89 4.61
CA LEU A 1106 53.19 -3.85 5.22
C LEU A 1106 54.15 -4.45 4.17
N ASN A 1107 53.69 -4.70 2.95
CA ASN A 1107 54.57 -5.14 1.86
C ASN A 1107 55.57 -4.06 1.43
N CYS A 1108 55.17 -2.78 1.36
CA CYS A 1108 56.09 -1.67 1.09
C CYS A 1108 57.14 -1.53 2.20
N VAL A 1109 56.72 -1.60 3.47
CA VAL A 1109 57.63 -1.56 4.64
C VAL A 1109 58.55 -2.78 4.68
N ALA A 1110 58.05 -3.97 4.34
CA ALA A 1110 58.85 -5.20 4.25
C ALA A 1110 59.91 -5.11 3.15
N LYS A 1111 59.58 -4.50 2.00
CA LYS A 1111 60.49 -4.20 0.89
C LYS A 1111 61.44 -3.02 1.15
N GLY A 1112 61.35 -2.37 2.30
CA GLY A 1112 62.18 -1.21 2.65
C GLY A 1112 61.84 0.08 1.88
N GLN A 1113 60.71 0.13 1.16
CA GLN A 1113 60.25 1.35 0.50
C GLN A 1113 59.62 2.32 1.51
N LYS A 1114 59.89 3.61 1.36
CA LYS A 1114 59.19 4.65 2.14
C LYS A 1114 57.72 4.67 1.71
N VAL A 1115 56.82 4.52 2.68
CA VAL A 1115 55.37 4.68 2.45
C VAL A 1115 55.08 6.15 2.16
N SER A 1116 54.51 6.46 1.00
CA SER A 1116 54.05 7.81 0.66
C SER A 1116 52.85 8.19 1.53
N THR A 1117 53.05 9.09 2.47
CA THR A 1117 52.04 9.53 3.46
C THR A 1117 51.10 10.58 2.89
N ASP A 1118 50.29 10.20 1.89
CA ASP A 1118 49.50 11.17 1.10
C ASP A 1118 48.05 10.71 0.83
N GLY A 1119 47.48 9.85 1.69
CA GLY A 1119 46.14 9.27 1.46
C GLY A 1119 45.35 8.78 2.67
N SER A 1120 45.89 8.79 3.90
CA SER A 1120 45.09 8.43 5.08
C SER A 1120 45.61 9.07 6.37
N ASN A 1121 44.89 10.08 6.87
CA ASN A 1121 45.32 10.89 8.01
C ASN A 1121 44.93 10.27 9.37
N ARG A 1122 45.34 9.00 9.59
CA ARG A 1122 45.07 8.20 10.80
C ARG A 1122 46.33 7.53 11.39
N SER A 1123 47.47 8.22 11.34
CA SER A 1123 48.68 7.78 12.05
C SER A 1123 48.55 7.93 13.57
N TRP A 1124 48.80 6.84 14.31
CA TRP A 1124 48.70 6.79 15.79
C TRP A 1124 49.59 7.82 16.52
N THR A 1125 50.67 8.29 15.87
CA THR A 1125 51.55 9.33 16.40
C THR A 1125 50.84 10.66 16.69
N GLY A 1126 49.77 10.99 15.96
CA GLY A 1126 49.00 12.22 16.16
C GLY A 1126 48.32 12.31 17.53
N PHE A 1127 47.92 11.18 18.12
CA PHE A 1127 47.27 11.15 19.44
C PHE A 1127 48.23 11.40 20.60
N LEU A 1128 49.53 11.10 20.44
CA LEU A 1128 50.53 11.30 21.49
C LEU A 1128 50.98 12.76 21.58
N SER A 1129 51.09 13.46 20.44
CA SER A 1129 51.45 14.89 20.39
C SER A 1129 50.45 15.80 21.11
N ALA A 1130 49.19 15.35 21.27
CA ALA A 1130 48.16 16.11 21.98
C ALA A 1130 48.39 16.22 23.51
N TRP A 1131 49.26 15.38 24.09
CA TRP A 1131 49.59 15.41 25.53
C TRP A 1131 51.00 15.95 25.81
N SER A 1132 51.87 16.07 24.80
CA SER A 1132 53.19 16.70 24.93
C SER A 1132 53.12 18.22 24.75
N GLY A 1133 52.52 18.91 25.71
CA GLY A 1133 52.43 20.37 25.70
C GLY A 1133 53.76 21.08 26.02
N VAL A 1134 54.49 21.50 24.99
CA VAL A 1134 55.42 22.65 24.97
C VAL A 1134 55.48 23.14 23.53
N GLY A 1135 55.30 24.45 23.31
CA GLY A 1135 55.30 25.03 21.97
C GLY A 1135 56.70 25.28 21.41
N ASN A 1136 56.79 25.45 20.09
CA ASN A 1136 57.87 26.24 19.49
C ASN A 1136 57.30 27.15 18.39
N THR A 1137 57.94 28.31 18.18
CA THR A 1137 57.45 29.39 17.33
C THR A 1137 57.53 29.08 15.84
N SER A 1138 56.69 29.79 15.09
CA SER A 1138 56.80 29.96 13.64
C SER A 1138 58.24 30.19 13.19
N ASN A 1139 58.63 29.58 12.06
CA ASN A 1139 59.49 30.30 11.14
C ASN A 1139 59.02 30.07 9.70
N ASN A 1140 58.97 31.15 8.95
CA ASN A 1140 58.53 31.18 7.56
C ASN A 1140 59.77 31.12 6.67
N ASN A 1141 59.78 30.29 5.63
CA ASN A 1141 60.70 30.50 4.51
C ASN A 1141 60.21 29.81 3.25
N ASN A 1142 59.98 30.62 2.22
CA ASN A 1142 59.98 30.14 0.84
C ASN A 1142 61.37 29.59 0.50
N ASN A 1143 61.44 28.56 -0.35
CA ASN A 1143 62.24 28.76 -1.55
C ASN A 1143 61.75 27.89 -2.72
N THR A 1144 61.82 28.46 -3.90
CA THR A 1144 61.52 27.80 -5.17
C THR A 1144 62.72 27.00 -5.67
N ASN A 1145 62.48 25.79 -6.16
CA ASN A 1145 63.12 25.19 -7.33
C ASN A 1145 62.32 23.96 -7.78
#